data_AF-A0A818V6C4-F1
#
_entry.id   AF-A0A818V6C4-F1
#
_cell.length_a   1.000
_cell.length_b   1.000
_cell.length_c   1.000
_cell.angle_alpha   90.00
_cell.angle_beta   90.00
_cell.angle_gamma   90.00
#
_symmetry.space_group_name_H-M   'P 1'
#
loop_
_entity.id
_entity.type
_entity.pdbx_description
1 polymer ?
#
loop_
_entity_poly.entity_id
_entity_poly.type
_entity_poly.pdbx_seq_one_letter_code
_entity_poly.pdbx_strand_id
1 'polypeptide(L)'
;MYNNKEIICEYADNNLQKPNIYNQYSPYYESIKRQRIKSFKEICENLSRLIQLQELQPGFPLWTSKLQEFISHYGFSFTKIDHIKLINFYLSILSINNLNYINAKICFDILSQLTRKMRLITRNDLIIDWKILYTWAKLVLFNHDESYSLISMPKHIVNSFLFCVHNCRPYFSATATQEILDEFRPCLCPFDTVCGDVMGYWNMFLPVHLPPELHNQGFKLWLSEFLDIWETVCNNPAWEQSLISLFSCVAWYNIGYIDWEPWFSPIFTRILKNLSLPVGSVEPTKETQNYSVPVIATWIVAMIGNQNLCIQYLRDLLNAIKTFYHPSNTGDFQAELISFLSMLAQAFVDRVYLERISDPVWYFNPPKSYRLSDDDIDEFVNCLKEYAFISIFNKNHLDLATETCHYLSQLRPQLIVPPLVELLFSSIDNMTEPYRYTSLITCLTSLTRQIVRQTSEFSQGQIFVLPLLLSVLPGIDANDLKKTVITFQFLNAILMLITCVDCSSAVNTRNDLSEIEKEVCLSTSKFEDFISELFNRIFHMIDTLSTEMSDALIVTMNSKMEDHQIALELTSVISCIVQQCSKRIFHMIRKKITNFLATYCYSPKISKLLTGLIQAILKRDPVETLKYLLLQIYERIEKILNQSDILILNDDKGDPELIWCLKIFSELVCARGDTLIIYKTIILSIFHRCIHIIHKDSYEIMAQAAQNLLKSLSYVHPIDYRLTIENIEEPFIDFLPIRV
;
A
#
# COMPACT_ATOMS: atom_id res chain seq x y z
N MET A 1 -59.10 7.92 -2.12
CA MET A 1 -58.57 8.18 -0.76
C MET A 1 -58.12 6.86 -0.14
N TYR A 2 -56.98 6.34 -0.58
CA TYR A 2 -56.25 5.28 0.10
C TYR A 2 -54.90 5.86 0.50
N ASN A 3 -54.59 5.74 1.79
CA ASN A 3 -53.53 6.46 2.49
C ASN A 3 -52.14 6.20 1.89
N ASN A 4 -51.58 7.25 1.29
CA ASN A 4 -50.15 7.51 1.20
C ASN A 4 -49.57 7.67 2.61
N LYS A 5 -49.28 6.57 3.30
CA LYS A 5 -48.27 6.59 4.36
C LYS A 5 -46.94 6.24 3.72
N GLU A 6 -46.23 7.30 3.37
CA GLU A 6 -44.79 7.35 3.17
C GLU A 6 -44.09 6.43 4.18
N ILE A 7 -43.60 5.28 3.72
CA ILE A 7 -42.47 4.60 4.35
C ILE A 7 -41.24 5.26 3.74
N ILE A 8 -41.02 6.52 4.10
CA ILE A 8 -39.67 7.08 4.15
C ILE A 8 -39.09 6.47 5.43
N CYS A 9 -38.62 5.23 5.34
CA CYS A 9 -37.58 4.81 6.27
C CYS A 9 -36.41 5.73 5.96
N GLU A 10 -36.25 6.76 6.79
CA GLU A 10 -35.10 7.65 6.75
C GLU A 10 -33.86 6.77 6.65
N TYR A 11 -33.09 6.93 5.56
CA TYR A 11 -31.71 6.50 5.47
C TYR A 11 -30.90 7.34 6.48
N ALA A 12 -31.18 7.19 7.77
CA ALA A 12 -30.33 7.67 8.82
C ALA A 12 -28.97 6.99 8.62
N ASP A 13 -27.90 7.78 8.59
CA ASP A 13 -26.55 7.27 8.27
C ASP A 13 -26.13 6.09 9.19
N ASN A 14 -26.76 5.95 10.35
CA ASN A 14 -26.56 4.88 11.33
C ASN A 14 -26.92 3.47 10.82
N ASN A 15 -27.79 3.33 9.81
CA ASN A 15 -28.23 2.02 9.30
C ASN A 15 -27.50 1.56 8.02
N LEU A 16 -26.53 2.33 7.54
CA LEU A 16 -25.79 2.06 6.31
C LEU A 16 -24.59 1.16 6.55
N GLN A 17 -24.35 0.21 5.64
CA GLN A 17 -23.17 -0.66 5.75
C GLN A 17 -21.92 0.01 5.18
N LYS A 18 -20.88 0.17 6.01
CA LYS A 18 -19.52 0.60 5.62
C LYS A 18 -19.49 1.70 4.52
N PRO A 19 -20.00 2.91 4.82
CA PRO A 19 -19.88 4.04 3.90
C PRO A 19 -18.41 4.41 3.66
N ASN A 20 -18.12 5.04 2.52
CA ASN A 20 -16.80 5.60 2.26
C ASN A 20 -16.54 6.78 3.20
N ILE A 21 -15.62 6.58 4.16
CA ILE A 21 -15.29 7.53 5.23
C ILE A 21 -14.76 8.84 4.63
N TYR A 22 -14.05 8.81 3.50
CA TYR A 22 -13.45 10.01 2.92
C TYR A 22 -14.47 11.03 2.42
N ASN A 23 -15.69 10.59 2.09
CA ASN A 23 -16.73 11.50 1.63
C ASN A 23 -17.10 12.55 2.68
N GLN A 24 -16.99 12.24 3.97
CA GLN A 24 -17.34 13.14 5.06
C GLN A 24 -16.39 14.34 5.20
N TYR A 25 -15.15 14.20 4.68
CA TYR A 25 -14.14 15.25 4.71
C TYR A 25 -14.19 16.18 3.49
N SER A 26 -15.11 15.93 2.55
CA SER A 26 -15.29 16.79 1.37
C SER A 26 -16.02 18.09 1.75
N PRO A 27 -15.62 19.25 1.17
CA PRO A 27 -16.31 20.53 1.41
C PRO A 27 -17.77 20.56 0.92
N TYR A 28 -18.20 19.57 0.13
CA TYR A 28 -19.56 19.44 -0.40
C TYR A 28 -20.25 18.14 0.02
N TYR A 29 -19.96 17.65 1.23
CA TYR A 29 -20.52 16.40 1.78
C TYR A 29 -22.06 16.33 1.74
N GLU A 30 -22.76 17.42 2.04
CA GLU A 30 -24.23 17.46 1.99
C GLU A 30 -24.78 17.18 0.57
N SER A 31 -24.11 17.67 -0.46
CA SER A 31 -24.47 17.39 -1.85
C SER A 31 -24.24 15.91 -2.18
N ILE A 32 -23.10 15.37 -1.76
CA ILE A 32 -22.75 13.95 -1.89
C ILE A 32 -23.81 13.06 -1.24
N LYS A 33 -24.27 13.41 -0.03
CA LYS A 33 -25.30 12.66 0.70
C LYS A 33 -26.62 12.59 -0.07
N ARG A 34 -27.07 13.71 -0.64
CA ARG A 34 -28.29 13.77 -1.48
C ARG A 34 -28.13 12.97 -2.76
N GLN A 35 -26.98 13.12 -3.44
CA GLN A 35 -26.69 12.41 -4.68
C GLN A 35 -26.64 10.90 -4.46
N ARG A 36 -25.97 10.43 -3.41
CA ARG A 36 -25.90 9.03 -3.00
C ARG A 36 -27.29 8.40 -2.88
N ILE A 37 -28.20 9.01 -2.12
CA ILE A 37 -29.56 8.49 -1.90
C ILE A 37 -30.32 8.42 -3.23
N LYS A 38 -30.25 9.49 -4.03
CA LYS A 38 -30.90 9.54 -5.35
C LYS A 38 -30.36 8.46 -6.29
N SER A 39 -29.04 8.34 -6.40
CA SER A 39 -28.38 7.38 -7.28
C SER A 39 -28.69 5.94 -6.89
N PHE A 40 -28.67 5.60 -5.60
CA PHE A 40 -29.00 4.24 -5.16
C PHE A 40 -30.45 3.88 -5.49
N LYS A 41 -31.39 4.79 -5.21
CA LYS A 41 -32.81 4.61 -5.54
C LYS A 41 -33.01 4.39 -7.04
N GLU A 42 -32.36 5.21 -7.87
CA GLU A 42 -32.41 5.09 -9.34
C GLU A 42 -31.84 3.75 -9.83
N ILE A 43 -30.73 3.27 -9.25
CA ILE A 43 -30.14 1.97 -9.57
C ILE A 43 -31.12 0.83 -9.24
N CYS A 44 -31.68 0.82 -8.03
CA CYS A 44 -32.62 -0.22 -7.61
C CYS A 44 -33.90 -0.23 -8.46
N GLU A 45 -34.48 0.94 -8.73
CA GLU A 45 -35.67 1.07 -9.58
C GLU A 45 -35.41 0.51 -10.97
N ASN A 46 -34.30 0.90 -11.60
CA ASN A 46 -34.02 0.45 -12.96
C ASN A 46 -33.62 -1.03 -13.02
N LEU A 47 -32.81 -1.55 -12.08
CA LEU A 47 -32.52 -2.99 -12.00
C LEU A 47 -33.81 -3.82 -11.88
N SER A 48 -34.78 -3.36 -11.09
CA SER A 48 -36.07 -4.04 -10.97
C SER A 48 -36.91 -3.98 -12.25
N ARG A 49 -36.92 -2.83 -12.95
CA ARG A 49 -37.62 -2.64 -14.23
C ARG A 49 -37.04 -3.52 -15.34
N LEU A 50 -35.73 -3.70 -15.39
CA LEU A 50 -35.09 -4.55 -16.40
C LEU A 50 -35.61 -5.99 -16.35
N ILE A 51 -35.78 -6.55 -15.15
CA ILE A 51 -36.35 -7.89 -15.01
C ILE A 51 -37.82 -7.92 -15.43
N GLN A 52 -38.61 -6.91 -15.05
CA GLN A 52 -40.01 -6.81 -15.46
C GLN A 52 -40.16 -6.72 -16.99
N LEU A 53 -39.24 -6.05 -17.65
CA LEU A 53 -39.21 -5.90 -19.11
C LEU A 53 -38.46 -7.04 -19.82
N GLN A 54 -37.87 -7.98 -19.08
CA GLN A 54 -36.98 -9.03 -19.59
C GLN A 54 -35.81 -8.49 -20.44
N GLU A 55 -35.37 -7.26 -20.15
CA GLU A 55 -34.33 -6.57 -20.89
C GLU A 55 -32.94 -6.85 -20.29
N LEU A 56 -32.36 -8.00 -20.65
CA LEU A 56 -31.01 -8.37 -20.21
C LEU A 56 -29.89 -7.69 -21.03
N GLN A 57 -30.22 -7.05 -22.15
CA GLN A 57 -29.30 -6.28 -22.98
C GLN A 57 -30.06 -5.13 -23.66
N PRO A 58 -29.54 -3.89 -23.67
CA PRO A 58 -28.27 -3.42 -23.07
C PRO A 58 -28.38 -3.00 -21.60
N GLY A 59 -29.59 -2.97 -21.02
CA GLY A 59 -29.83 -2.35 -19.72
C GLY A 59 -29.14 -3.01 -18.52
N PHE A 60 -29.08 -4.34 -18.46
CA PHE A 60 -28.48 -5.05 -17.32
C PHE A 60 -26.99 -4.76 -17.10
N PRO A 61 -26.11 -4.81 -18.13
CA PRO A 61 -24.73 -4.36 -17.99
C PRO A 61 -24.60 -2.91 -17.53
N LEU A 62 -25.40 -2.00 -18.09
CA LEU A 62 -25.35 -0.57 -17.78
C LEU A 62 -25.66 -0.30 -16.30
N TRP A 63 -26.76 -0.84 -15.78
CA TRP A 63 -27.19 -0.59 -14.41
C TRP A 63 -26.35 -1.35 -13.38
N THR A 64 -25.80 -2.51 -13.75
CA THR A 64 -24.82 -3.20 -12.90
C THR A 64 -23.49 -2.43 -12.84
N SER A 65 -23.03 -1.86 -13.95
CA SER A 65 -21.86 -0.97 -13.97
C SER A 65 -22.07 0.27 -13.09
N LYS A 66 -23.25 0.91 -13.16
CA LYS A 66 -23.61 2.01 -12.24
C LYS A 66 -23.62 1.58 -10.77
N LEU A 67 -24.02 0.34 -10.45
CA LEU A 67 -23.92 -0.19 -9.08
C LEU A 67 -22.47 -0.39 -8.64
N GLN A 68 -21.60 -0.89 -9.53
CA GLN A 68 -20.16 -1.03 -9.24
C GLN A 68 -19.51 0.34 -8.99
N GLU A 69 -19.82 1.34 -9.82
CA GLU A 69 -19.40 2.74 -9.63
C GLU A 69 -19.93 3.32 -8.31
N PHE A 70 -21.19 3.06 -7.98
CA PHE A 70 -21.78 3.46 -6.71
C PHE A 70 -20.98 2.89 -5.52
N ILE A 71 -20.66 1.60 -5.55
CA ILE A 71 -19.88 0.96 -4.47
C ILE A 71 -18.46 1.53 -4.41
N SER A 72 -17.86 1.85 -5.56
CA SER A 72 -16.53 2.47 -5.64
C SER A 72 -16.50 3.85 -4.97
N HIS A 73 -17.46 4.72 -5.31
CA HIS A 73 -17.51 6.09 -4.80
C HIS A 73 -18.04 6.20 -3.37
N TYR A 74 -19.10 5.46 -3.04
CA TYR A 74 -19.84 5.61 -1.79
C TYR A 74 -19.64 4.46 -0.81
N GLY A 75 -18.94 3.39 -1.18
CA GLY A 75 -18.90 2.16 -0.37
C GLY A 75 -20.22 1.39 -0.41
N PHE A 76 -20.49 0.58 0.59
CA PHE A 76 -21.70 -0.26 0.65
C PHE A 76 -22.91 0.50 1.19
N SER A 77 -22.98 1.82 0.96
CA SER A 77 -23.91 2.80 1.58
C SER A 77 -25.40 2.56 1.30
N PHE A 78 -25.88 1.38 1.63
CA PHE A 78 -27.23 0.85 1.58
C PHE A 78 -27.44 -0.06 2.81
N THR A 79 -28.69 -0.45 3.05
CA THR A 79 -29.03 -1.25 4.23
C THR A 79 -28.60 -2.70 4.07
N LYS A 80 -28.44 -3.43 5.18
CA LYS A 80 -28.18 -4.88 5.16
C LYS A 80 -29.25 -5.67 4.41
N ILE A 81 -30.52 -5.24 4.53
CA ILE A 81 -31.65 -5.85 3.83
C ILE A 81 -31.49 -5.69 2.31
N ASP A 82 -31.16 -4.49 1.86
CA ASP A 82 -30.97 -4.23 0.42
C ASP A 82 -29.73 -4.96 -0.12
N HIS A 83 -28.68 -5.08 0.70
CA HIS A 83 -27.50 -5.88 0.35
C HIS A 83 -27.87 -7.33 0.05
N ILE A 84 -28.61 -7.99 0.95
CA ILE A 84 -29.05 -9.38 0.75
C ILE A 84 -29.97 -9.50 -0.47
N LYS A 85 -30.87 -8.53 -0.69
CA LYS A 85 -31.72 -8.50 -1.88
C LYS A 85 -30.90 -8.40 -3.18
N LEU A 86 -29.85 -7.57 -3.21
CA LEU A 86 -28.97 -7.46 -4.37
C LEU A 86 -28.24 -8.79 -4.64
N ILE A 87 -27.71 -9.45 -3.61
CA ILE A 87 -27.07 -10.77 -3.78
C ILE A 87 -28.06 -11.78 -4.36
N ASN A 88 -29.24 -11.90 -3.76
CA ASN A 88 -30.27 -12.82 -4.23
C ASN A 88 -30.75 -12.49 -5.65
N PHE A 89 -30.83 -11.20 -5.99
CA PHE A 89 -31.13 -10.73 -7.35
C PHE A 89 -30.12 -11.28 -8.36
N TYR A 90 -28.81 -11.11 -8.13
CA TYR A 90 -27.79 -11.60 -9.05
C TYR A 90 -27.69 -13.13 -9.09
N LEU A 91 -27.92 -13.83 -7.97
CA LEU A 91 -28.02 -15.30 -7.95
C LEU A 91 -29.23 -15.80 -8.77
N SER A 92 -30.36 -15.09 -8.71
CA SER A 92 -31.54 -15.44 -9.50
C SER A 92 -31.30 -15.29 -11.00
N ILE A 93 -30.52 -14.29 -11.41
CA ILE A 93 -30.13 -14.10 -12.81
C ILE A 93 -29.21 -15.23 -13.29
N LEU A 94 -28.25 -15.65 -12.46
CA LEU A 94 -27.39 -16.80 -12.76
C LEU A 94 -28.17 -18.12 -12.91
N SER A 95 -29.37 -18.20 -12.34
CA SER A 95 -30.25 -19.37 -12.44
C SER A 95 -31.10 -19.38 -13.71
N ILE A 96 -31.01 -18.35 -14.57
CA ILE A 96 -31.73 -18.30 -15.85
C ILE A 96 -31.09 -19.29 -16.84
N ASN A 97 -31.92 -20.17 -17.41
CA ASN A 97 -31.51 -21.09 -18.46
C ASN A 97 -31.00 -20.32 -19.69
N ASN A 98 -29.87 -20.76 -20.26
CA ASN A 98 -29.23 -20.14 -21.44
C ASN A 98 -28.85 -18.66 -21.27
N LEU A 99 -28.50 -18.23 -20.06
CA LEU A 99 -27.88 -16.92 -19.84
C LEU A 99 -26.57 -16.81 -20.64
N ASN A 100 -26.34 -15.66 -21.29
CA ASN A 100 -25.10 -15.45 -22.01
C ASN A 100 -23.89 -15.32 -21.05
N TYR A 101 -22.71 -15.73 -21.52
CA TYR A 101 -21.49 -15.68 -20.71
C TYR A 101 -21.07 -14.27 -20.29
N ILE A 102 -21.45 -13.24 -21.06
CA ILE A 102 -21.19 -11.84 -20.72
C ILE A 102 -21.96 -11.45 -19.45
N ASN A 103 -23.26 -11.71 -19.39
CA ASN A 103 -24.06 -11.39 -18.21
C ASN A 103 -23.69 -12.27 -17.02
N ALA A 104 -23.32 -13.54 -17.26
CA ALA A 104 -22.81 -14.42 -16.22
C ALA A 104 -21.53 -13.86 -15.59
N LYS A 105 -20.56 -13.43 -16.41
CA LYS A 105 -19.34 -12.77 -15.93
C LYS A 105 -19.65 -11.52 -15.11
N ILE A 106 -20.57 -10.67 -15.58
CA ILE A 106 -21.01 -9.47 -14.85
C ILE A 106 -21.59 -9.86 -13.49
N CYS A 107 -22.40 -10.92 -13.42
CA CYS A 107 -22.92 -11.46 -12.15
C CYS A 107 -21.80 -11.96 -11.24
N PHE A 108 -20.81 -12.70 -11.76
CA PHE A 108 -19.66 -13.16 -10.96
C PHE A 108 -18.86 -11.99 -10.37
N ASP A 109 -18.61 -10.95 -11.17
CA ASP A 109 -17.87 -9.76 -10.75
C ASP A 109 -18.61 -9.00 -9.63
N ILE A 110 -19.91 -8.72 -9.80
CA ILE A 110 -20.69 -8.01 -8.78
C ILE A 110 -20.97 -8.86 -7.53
N LEU A 111 -21.24 -10.17 -7.68
CA LEU A 111 -21.41 -11.07 -6.53
C LEU A 111 -20.13 -11.16 -5.72
N SER A 112 -18.98 -11.28 -6.38
CA SER A 112 -17.67 -11.20 -5.72
C SER A 112 -17.53 -9.89 -4.94
N GLN A 113 -17.87 -8.75 -5.56
CA GLN A 113 -17.79 -7.46 -4.89
C GLN A 113 -18.70 -7.39 -3.65
N LEU A 114 -19.95 -7.86 -3.75
CA LEU A 114 -20.95 -7.83 -2.66
C LEU A 114 -20.58 -8.79 -1.51
N THR A 115 -20.12 -10.00 -1.83
CA THR A 115 -19.83 -11.06 -0.83
C THR A 115 -18.42 -10.98 -0.22
N ARG A 116 -17.48 -10.25 -0.84
CA ARG A 116 -16.07 -10.12 -0.38
C ARG A 116 -15.90 -9.72 1.09
N LYS A 117 -16.79 -8.90 1.65
CA LYS A 117 -16.66 -8.41 3.03
C LYS A 117 -17.53 -9.25 3.98
N MET A 118 -17.04 -10.45 4.35
CA MET A 118 -17.75 -11.40 5.22
C MET A 118 -18.26 -10.80 6.54
N ARG A 119 -17.60 -9.78 7.10
CA ARG A 119 -18.10 -9.07 8.30
C ARG A 119 -19.46 -8.38 8.15
N LEU A 120 -19.93 -8.13 6.92
CA LEU A 120 -21.18 -7.39 6.67
C LEU A 120 -22.43 -8.29 6.66
N ILE A 121 -22.25 -9.58 6.34
CA ILE A 121 -23.34 -10.56 6.21
C ILE A 121 -22.90 -11.83 6.92
N THR A 122 -23.75 -12.32 7.82
CA THR A 122 -23.52 -13.59 8.51
C THR A 122 -24.22 -14.73 7.78
N ARG A 123 -23.84 -15.97 8.09
CA ARG A 123 -24.49 -17.18 7.58
C ARG A 123 -25.98 -17.28 7.95
N ASN A 124 -26.39 -16.66 9.05
CA ASN A 124 -27.81 -16.61 9.45
C ASN A 124 -28.63 -15.67 8.55
N ASP A 125 -27.97 -14.73 7.87
CA ASP A 125 -28.62 -13.76 7.00
C ASP A 125 -28.75 -14.24 5.55
N LEU A 126 -27.81 -15.08 5.10
CA LEU A 126 -27.67 -15.49 3.70
C LEU A 126 -27.30 -16.97 3.61
N ILE A 127 -28.09 -17.72 2.82
CA ILE A 127 -27.81 -19.10 2.43
C ILE A 127 -27.82 -19.16 0.90
N ILE A 128 -26.75 -19.69 0.32
CA ILE A 128 -26.56 -19.85 -1.12
C ILE A 128 -26.63 -21.34 -1.47
N ASP A 129 -27.41 -21.70 -2.49
CA ASP A 129 -27.36 -23.03 -3.08
C ASP A 129 -26.11 -23.17 -3.96
N TRP A 130 -25.20 -24.05 -3.56
CA TRP A 130 -23.93 -24.29 -4.25
C TRP A 130 -24.14 -24.84 -5.67
N LYS A 131 -25.28 -25.50 -5.94
CA LYS A 131 -25.59 -26.11 -7.23
C LYS A 131 -25.68 -25.08 -8.36
N ILE A 132 -26.15 -23.87 -8.06
CA ILE A 132 -26.19 -22.75 -9.02
C ILE A 132 -24.78 -22.50 -9.57
N LEU A 133 -23.81 -22.39 -8.68
CA LEU A 133 -22.41 -22.14 -9.06
C LEU A 133 -21.76 -23.39 -9.67
N TYR A 134 -22.14 -24.59 -9.24
CA TYR A 134 -21.64 -25.84 -9.82
C TYR A 134 -22.07 -26.02 -11.28
N THR A 135 -23.31 -25.67 -11.64
CA THR A 135 -23.76 -25.67 -13.04
C THR A 135 -22.87 -24.77 -13.89
N TRP A 136 -22.53 -23.58 -13.39
CA TRP A 136 -21.60 -22.68 -14.07
C TRP A 136 -20.15 -23.18 -14.08
N ALA A 137 -19.71 -23.91 -13.06
CA ALA A 137 -18.38 -24.53 -13.04
C ALA A 137 -18.19 -25.48 -14.23
N LYS A 138 -19.20 -26.33 -14.50
CA LYS A 138 -19.19 -27.24 -15.67
C LYS A 138 -19.09 -26.49 -16.99
N LEU A 139 -19.83 -25.39 -17.13
CA LEU A 139 -19.87 -24.57 -18.35
C LEU A 139 -18.58 -23.76 -18.57
N VAL A 140 -17.97 -23.24 -17.50
CA VAL A 140 -16.85 -22.30 -17.57
C VAL A 140 -15.49 -23.00 -17.53
N LEU A 141 -15.36 -24.09 -16.77
CA LEU A 141 -14.07 -24.75 -16.55
C LEU A 141 -13.86 -25.98 -17.44
N PHE A 142 -14.93 -26.68 -17.80
CA PHE A 142 -14.86 -27.99 -18.47
C PHE A 142 -15.63 -28.01 -19.79
N ASN A 143 -15.58 -26.90 -20.53
CA ASN A 143 -16.17 -26.84 -21.85
C ASN A 143 -15.28 -27.65 -22.83
N HIS A 144 -15.40 -28.98 -22.78
CA HIS A 144 -14.61 -29.93 -23.58
C HIS A 144 -14.74 -29.68 -25.09
N ASP A 145 -15.81 -28.98 -25.50
CA ASP A 145 -16.05 -28.57 -26.87
C ASP A 145 -15.44 -27.21 -27.22
N GLU A 146 -14.57 -26.58 -26.41
CA GLU A 146 -14.00 -25.25 -26.75
C GLU A 146 -13.37 -25.20 -28.16
N SER A 147 -12.77 -26.31 -28.61
CA SER A 147 -12.20 -26.47 -29.95
C SER A 147 -13.24 -26.61 -31.08
N TYR A 148 -14.49 -26.97 -30.76
CA TYR A 148 -15.61 -27.14 -31.69
C TYR A 148 -16.77 -26.16 -31.44
N SER A 149 -16.74 -25.39 -30.36
CA SER A 149 -17.81 -24.51 -29.93
C SER A 149 -17.74 -23.17 -30.67
N LEU A 150 -18.88 -22.73 -31.20
CA LEU A 150 -19.02 -21.42 -31.84
C LEU A 150 -19.20 -20.29 -30.82
N ILE A 151 -19.16 -20.60 -29.51
CA ILE A 151 -19.47 -19.64 -28.44
C ILE A 151 -18.16 -19.06 -27.89
N SER A 152 -17.93 -17.79 -28.17
CA SER A 152 -16.76 -17.07 -27.63
C SER A 152 -16.97 -16.73 -26.16
N MET A 153 -16.08 -17.24 -25.30
CA MET A 153 -16.03 -16.91 -23.89
C MET A 153 -15.42 -15.51 -23.66
N PRO A 154 -16.03 -14.67 -22.81
CA PRO A 154 -15.43 -13.40 -22.42
C PRO A 154 -14.05 -13.61 -21.77
N LYS A 155 -13.11 -12.72 -22.06
CA LYS A 155 -11.80 -12.72 -21.39
C LYS A 155 -11.96 -12.68 -19.86
N HIS A 156 -11.15 -13.48 -19.16
CA HIS A 156 -11.10 -13.55 -17.69
C HIS A 156 -12.38 -14.05 -16.98
N ILE A 157 -13.34 -14.65 -17.70
CA ILE A 157 -14.55 -15.22 -17.07
C ILE A 157 -14.22 -16.29 -16.01
N VAL A 158 -13.23 -17.15 -16.28
CA VAL A 158 -12.75 -18.19 -15.36
C VAL A 158 -12.29 -17.57 -14.04
N ASN A 159 -11.42 -16.55 -14.09
CA ASN A 159 -10.96 -15.87 -12.87
C ASN A 159 -12.12 -15.21 -12.11
N SER A 160 -13.03 -14.55 -12.83
CA SER A 160 -14.22 -13.90 -12.25
C SER A 160 -15.10 -14.92 -11.52
N PHE A 161 -15.30 -16.09 -12.14
CA PHE A 161 -16.03 -17.21 -11.57
C PHE A 161 -15.35 -17.78 -10.32
N LEU A 162 -14.05 -18.06 -10.36
CA LEU A 162 -13.30 -18.60 -9.22
C LEU A 162 -13.36 -17.65 -8.01
N PHE A 163 -13.22 -16.33 -8.22
CA PHE A 163 -13.43 -15.34 -7.15
C PHE A 163 -14.86 -15.35 -6.60
N CYS A 164 -15.86 -15.51 -7.47
CA CYS A 164 -17.26 -15.57 -7.05
C CYS A 164 -17.50 -16.79 -6.16
N VAL A 165 -17.04 -17.98 -6.57
CA VAL A 165 -17.17 -19.20 -5.78
C VAL A 165 -16.48 -19.07 -4.43
N HIS A 166 -15.23 -18.58 -4.41
CA HIS A 166 -14.48 -18.38 -3.17
C HIS A 166 -15.24 -17.50 -2.17
N ASN A 167 -15.80 -16.36 -2.62
CA ASN A 167 -16.52 -15.43 -1.75
C ASN A 167 -17.94 -15.92 -1.37
N CYS A 168 -18.56 -16.78 -2.18
CA CYS A 168 -19.88 -17.35 -1.90
C CYS A 168 -19.82 -18.59 -1.00
N ARG A 169 -18.71 -19.35 -1.03
CA ARG A 169 -18.49 -20.60 -0.28
C ARG A 169 -18.85 -20.52 1.22
N PRO A 170 -18.55 -19.43 1.96
CA PRO A 170 -18.91 -19.33 3.38
C PRO A 170 -20.43 -19.39 3.65
N TYR A 171 -21.26 -19.09 2.64
CA TYR A 171 -22.71 -19.01 2.74
C TYR A 171 -23.43 -20.26 2.21
N PHE A 172 -22.73 -21.31 1.79
CA PHE A 172 -23.37 -22.57 1.40
C PHE A 172 -24.13 -23.21 2.56
N SER A 173 -25.19 -23.99 2.28
CA SER A 173 -25.99 -24.66 3.32
C SER A 173 -25.17 -25.59 4.21
N ALA A 174 -25.72 -26.01 5.36
CA ALA A 174 -25.02 -26.94 6.26
C ALA A 174 -24.94 -28.37 5.66
N THR A 175 -25.91 -28.74 4.81
CA THR A 175 -25.93 -30.02 4.11
C THR A 175 -25.00 -30.07 2.90
N ALA A 176 -24.54 -28.90 2.41
CA ALA A 176 -23.75 -28.80 1.19
C ALA A 176 -22.50 -29.69 1.22
N THR A 177 -21.79 -29.78 2.36
CA THR A 177 -20.60 -30.64 2.48
C THR A 177 -20.91 -32.08 2.12
N GLN A 178 -21.97 -32.65 2.69
CA GLN A 178 -22.36 -34.04 2.44
C GLN A 178 -22.78 -34.22 0.98
N GLU A 179 -23.61 -33.31 0.45
CA GLU A 179 -24.06 -33.35 -0.96
C GLU A 179 -22.88 -33.28 -1.95
N ILE A 180 -21.90 -32.43 -1.67
CA ILE A 180 -20.68 -32.29 -2.48
C ILE A 180 -19.84 -33.57 -2.42
N LEU A 181 -19.67 -34.16 -1.23
CA LEU A 181 -18.95 -35.43 -1.10
C LEU A 181 -19.68 -36.56 -1.84
N ASP A 182 -20.99 -36.67 -1.71
CA ASP A 182 -21.78 -37.73 -2.35
C ASP A 182 -21.73 -37.63 -3.89
N GLU A 183 -21.70 -36.41 -4.44
CA GLU A 183 -21.57 -36.18 -5.89
C GLU A 183 -20.19 -36.58 -6.43
N PHE A 184 -19.11 -36.23 -5.71
CA PHE A 184 -17.75 -36.31 -6.25
C PHE A 184 -16.93 -37.52 -5.78
N ARG A 185 -17.18 -38.05 -4.58
CA ARG A 185 -16.43 -39.19 -4.01
C ARG A 185 -16.47 -40.44 -4.90
N PRO A 186 -17.55 -40.76 -5.65
CA PRO A 186 -17.54 -41.87 -6.61
C PRO A 186 -16.49 -41.76 -7.72
N CYS A 187 -16.01 -40.54 -8.01
CA CYS A 187 -15.03 -40.25 -9.05
C CYS A 187 -13.58 -40.26 -8.55
N LEU A 188 -13.33 -40.64 -7.29
CA LEU A 188 -12.00 -40.73 -6.69
C LEU A 188 -11.24 -41.98 -7.19
N CYS A 189 -10.84 -41.98 -8.46
CA CYS A 189 -9.95 -42.99 -9.03
C CYS A 189 -8.55 -42.39 -9.26
N PRO A 190 -7.52 -42.74 -8.46
CA PRO A 190 -6.17 -42.15 -8.57
C PRO A 190 -5.50 -42.32 -9.94
N PHE A 191 -5.99 -43.24 -10.77
CA PHE A 191 -5.46 -43.55 -12.09
C PHE A 191 -6.19 -42.84 -13.24
N ASP A 192 -7.29 -42.14 -12.94
CA ASP A 192 -8.09 -41.41 -13.93
C ASP A 192 -7.78 -39.92 -13.87
N THR A 193 -7.79 -39.25 -15.03
CA THR A 193 -7.62 -37.79 -15.13
C THR A 193 -8.77 -37.04 -14.46
N VAL A 194 -9.97 -37.64 -14.41
CA VAL A 194 -11.15 -37.09 -13.72
C VAL A 194 -10.88 -36.83 -12.24
N CYS A 195 -9.99 -37.59 -11.60
CA CYS A 195 -9.62 -37.40 -10.20
C CYS A 195 -9.00 -36.01 -9.97
N GLY A 196 -8.19 -35.52 -10.91
CA GLY A 196 -7.62 -34.17 -10.81
C GLY A 196 -8.68 -33.07 -10.82
N ASP A 197 -9.68 -33.21 -11.68
CA ASP A 197 -10.79 -32.25 -11.79
C ASP A 197 -11.63 -32.25 -10.52
N VAL A 198 -11.90 -33.44 -9.96
CA VAL A 198 -12.62 -33.63 -8.69
C VAL A 198 -11.89 -32.96 -7.52
N MET A 199 -10.57 -33.10 -7.43
CA MET A 199 -9.77 -32.41 -6.40
C MET A 199 -9.88 -30.88 -6.53
N GLY A 200 -9.91 -30.38 -7.77
CA GLY A 200 -10.19 -28.98 -8.04
C GLY A 200 -11.57 -28.55 -7.53
N TYR A 201 -12.62 -29.33 -7.83
CA TYR A 201 -13.98 -29.05 -7.34
C TYR A 201 -14.07 -29.05 -5.82
N TRP A 202 -13.42 -29.98 -5.13
CA TRP A 202 -13.39 -30.00 -3.67
C TRP A 202 -12.71 -28.77 -3.10
N ASN A 203 -11.56 -28.37 -3.63
CA ASN A 203 -10.91 -27.14 -3.21
C ASN A 203 -11.82 -25.91 -3.41
N MET A 204 -12.57 -25.87 -4.51
CA MET A 204 -13.49 -24.76 -4.81
C MET A 204 -14.74 -24.75 -3.92
N PHE A 205 -15.38 -25.89 -3.70
CA PHE A 205 -16.75 -25.94 -3.18
C PHE A 205 -16.89 -26.43 -1.73
N LEU A 206 -15.96 -27.21 -1.19
CA LEU A 206 -16.12 -27.74 0.18
C LEU A 206 -16.15 -26.60 1.22
N PRO A 207 -17.23 -26.48 2.03
CA PRO A 207 -17.30 -25.45 3.06
C PRO A 207 -16.26 -25.68 4.16
N VAL A 208 -15.47 -24.63 4.47
CA VAL A 208 -14.45 -24.65 5.54
C VAL A 208 -14.75 -23.68 6.69
N HIS A 209 -15.81 -22.86 6.55
CA HIS A 209 -16.19 -21.77 7.47
C HIS A 209 -17.37 -22.10 8.39
N LEU A 210 -17.70 -23.39 8.54
CA LEU A 210 -18.82 -23.82 9.38
C LEU A 210 -18.50 -23.50 10.85
N PRO A 211 -19.48 -23.05 11.64
CA PRO A 211 -19.27 -22.79 13.06
C PRO A 211 -18.99 -24.09 13.84
N PRO A 212 -18.40 -24.01 15.05
CA PRO A 212 -18.04 -25.17 15.87
C PRO A 212 -19.15 -26.20 16.07
N GLU A 213 -20.39 -25.73 16.24
CA GLU A 213 -21.59 -26.56 16.40
C GLU A 213 -21.86 -27.47 15.19
N LEU A 214 -21.42 -27.06 14.00
CA LEU A 214 -21.64 -27.75 12.73
C LEU A 214 -20.38 -28.41 12.16
N HIS A 215 -19.27 -28.48 12.90
CA HIS A 215 -18.04 -29.12 12.42
C HIS A 215 -18.24 -30.61 12.04
N ASN A 216 -19.18 -31.30 12.69
CA ASN A 216 -19.53 -32.69 12.35
C ASN A 216 -20.19 -32.82 10.96
N GLN A 217 -20.76 -31.73 10.43
CA GLN A 217 -21.31 -31.63 9.08
C GLN A 217 -20.34 -30.93 8.10
N GLY A 218 -19.14 -30.61 8.56
CA GLY A 218 -18.10 -29.90 7.81
C GLY A 218 -16.87 -30.76 7.60
N PHE A 219 -15.71 -30.22 7.97
CA PHE A 219 -14.42 -30.86 7.71
C PHE A 219 -14.26 -32.26 8.33
N LYS A 220 -14.97 -32.57 9.41
CA LYS A 220 -14.89 -33.90 10.04
C LYS A 220 -15.40 -35.04 9.14
N LEU A 221 -16.14 -34.74 8.07
CA LEU A 221 -16.64 -35.74 7.13
C LEU A 221 -15.59 -36.23 6.11
N TRP A 222 -14.52 -35.46 5.90
CA TRP A 222 -13.56 -35.69 4.80
C TRP A 222 -12.09 -35.52 5.19
N LEU A 223 -11.76 -34.73 6.22
CA LEU A 223 -10.38 -34.33 6.50
C LEU A 223 -9.45 -35.52 6.76
N SER A 224 -9.87 -36.50 7.58
CA SER A 224 -9.03 -37.67 7.89
C SER A 224 -8.77 -38.51 6.65
N GLU A 225 -9.81 -38.82 5.87
CA GLU A 225 -9.69 -39.57 4.61
C GLU A 225 -8.73 -38.86 3.64
N PHE A 226 -8.82 -37.53 3.54
CA PHE A 226 -8.00 -36.77 2.60
C PHE A 226 -6.54 -36.69 3.06
N LEU A 227 -6.28 -36.62 4.37
CA LEU A 227 -4.92 -36.68 4.91
C LEU A 227 -4.29 -38.07 4.70
N ASP A 228 -5.05 -39.15 4.87
CA ASP A 228 -4.59 -40.51 4.60
C ASP A 228 -4.27 -40.71 3.10
N ILE A 229 -5.14 -40.22 2.19
CA ILE A 229 -4.88 -40.21 0.75
C ILE A 229 -3.61 -39.40 0.44
N TRP A 230 -3.48 -38.24 1.05
CA TRP A 230 -2.33 -37.37 0.83
C TRP A 230 -1.03 -38.06 1.28
N GLU A 231 -1.00 -38.67 2.46
CA GLU A 231 0.18 -39.37 2.99
C GLU A 231 0.58 -40.57 2.13
N THR A 232 -0.39 -41.37 1.69
CA THR A 232 -0.15 -42.56 0.88
C THR A 232 0.38 -42.23 -0.52
N VAL A 233 0.00 -41.09 -1.09
CA VAL A 233 0.42 -40.66 -2.42
C VAL A 233 1.72 -39.87 -2.34
N CYS A 234 2.83 -40.48 -2.79
CA CYS A 234 4.18 -39.92 -2.70
C CYS A 234 4.78 -39.43 -4.03
N ASN A 235 4.01 -39.45 -5.13
CA ASN A 235 4.48 -39.15 -6.49
C ASN A 235 4.23 -37.70 -6.94
N ASN A 236 3.97 -36.77 -6.01
CA ASN A 236 3.77 -35.33 -6.27
C ASN A 236 2.81 -35.03 -7.45
N PRO A 237 1.56 -35.55 -7.42
CA PRO A 237 0.63 -35.39 -8.53
C PRO A 237 0.16 -33.94 -8.64
N ALA A 238 -0.19 -33.51 -9.86
CA ALA A 238 -0.64 -32.13 -10.12
C ALA A 238 -1.86 -31.70 -9.26
N TRP A 239 -2.72 -32.65 -8.88
CA TRP A 239 -3.88 -32.38 -8.03
C TRP A 239 -3.54 -32.12 -6.56
N GLU A 240 -2.33 -32.46 -6.11
CA GLU A 240 -1.90 -32.29 -4.71
C GLU A 240 -1.97 -30.82 -4.26
N GLN A 241 -1.68 -29.89 -5.17
CA GLN A 241 -1.79 -28.45 -4.91
C GLN A 241 -3.20 -28.04 -4.46
N SER A 242 -4.24 -28.68 -5.03
CA SER A 242 -5.63 -28.40 -4.66
C SER A 242 -5.94 -28.87 -3.24
N LEU A 243 -5.41 -30.03 -2.82
CA LEU A 243 -5.55 -30.51 -1.45
C LEU A 243 -4.82 -29.63 -0.44
N ILE A 244 -3.60 -29.20 -0.75
CA ILE A 244 -2.84 -28.34 0.18
C ILE A 244 -3.49 -26.97 0.33
N SER A 245 -4.05 -26.44 -0.75
CA SER A 245 -4.89 -25.23 -0.70
C SER A 245 -6.10 -25.42 0.22
N LEU A 246 -6.76 -26.58 0.14
CA LEU A 246 -7.88 -26.91 1.00
C LEU A 246 -7.47 -27.10 2.47
N PHE A 247 -6.35 -27.80 2.74
CA PHE A 247 -5.78 -28.01 4.08
C PHE A 247 -5.40 -26.70 4.76
N SER A 248 -4.72 -25.82 4.02
CA SER A 248 -4.38 -24.47 4.48
C SER A 248 -5.63 -23.66 4.84
N CYS A 249 -6.65 -23.67 3.98
CA CYS A 249 -7.91 -22.98 4.25
C CYS A 249 -8.60 -23.54 5.50
N VAL A 250 -8.76 -24.86 5.61
CA VAL A 250 -9.45 -25.45 6.76
C VAL A 250 -8.68 -25.24 8.05
N ALA A 251 -7.34 -25.29 8.03
CA ALA A 251 -6.52 -24.95 9.19
C ALA A 251 -6.76 -23.51 9.64
N TRP A 252 -6.73 -22.54 8.71
CA TRP A 252 -6.88 -21.11 9.03
C TRP A 252 -8.25 -20.76 9.65
N TYR A 253 -9.34 -21.33 9.13
CA TYR A 253 -10.68 -21.01 9.63
C TYR A 253 -11.09 -21.83 10.87
N ASN A 254 -10.32 -22.87 11.22
CA ASN A 254 -10.64 -23.80 12.32
C ASN A 254 -9.47 -23.96 13.32
N ILE A 255 -8.72 -22.87 13.56
CA ILE A 255 -7.62 -22.82 14.52
C ILE A 255 -8.10 -23.27 15.90
N GLY A 256 -7.38 -24.24 16.48
CA GLY A 256 -7.68 -24.83 17.79
C GLY A 256 -8.78 -25.89 17.82
N TYR A 257 -9.35 -26.26 16.66
CA TYR A 257 -10.36 -27.32 16.55
C TYR A 257 -9.87 -28.59 15.83
N ILE A 258 -8.69 -28.53 15.22
CA ILE A 258 -8.06 -29.65 14.51
C ILE A 258 -6.71 -29.92 15.16
N ASP A 259 -6.45 -31.19 15.48
CA ASP A 259 -5.15 -31.63 15.95
C ASP A 259 -4.25 -31.97 14.75
N TRP A 260 -3.27 -31.09 14.52
CA TRP A 260 -2.29 -31.22 13.43
C TRP A 260 -0.98 -31.87 13.89
N GLU A 261 -0.78 -32.08 15.19
CA GLU A 261 0.49 -32.56 15.75
C GLU A 261 0.96 -33.89 15.13
N PRO A 262 0.07 -34.91 14.93
CA PRO A 262 0.48 -36.15 14.28
C PRO A 262 1.02 -35.97 12.85
N TRP A 263 0.63 -34.87 12.19
CA TRP A 263 0.94 -34.59 10.79
C TRP A 263 2.14 -33.65 10.60
N PHE A 264 2.73 -33.10 11.67
CA PHE A 264 3.85 -32.15 11.53
C PHE A 264 5.02 -32.74 10.76
N SER A 265 5.46 -33.97 11.08
CA SER A 265 6.59 -34.58 10.38
C SER A 265 6.34 -34.75 8.87
N PRO A 266 5.22 -35.35 8.42
CA PRO A 266 4.86 -35.39 6.99
C PRO A 266 4.77 -34.01 6.33
N ILE A 267 4.14 -33.03 6.99
CA ILE A 267 3.93 -31.67 6.48
C ILE A 267 5.27 -30.97 6.23
N PHE A 268 6.11 -30.83 7.26
CA PHE A 268 7.39 -30.13 7.13
C PHE A 268 8.35 -30.85 6.18
N THR A 269 8.30 -32.19 6.12
CA THR A 269 9.11 -32.98 5.17
C THR A 269 8.70 -32.72 3.72
N ARG A 270 7.39 -32.67 3.43
CA ARG A 270 6.90 -32.38 2.07
C ARG A 270 7.13 -30.93 1.68
N ILE A 271 7.01 -29.98 2.60
CA ILE A 271 7.39 -28.59 2.38
C ILE A 271 8.86 -28.48 2.01
N LEU A 272 9.77 -29.11 2.78
CA LEU A 272 11.20 -29.09 2.51
C LEU A 272 11.53 -29.69 1.13
N LYS A 273 10.87 -30.78 0.75
CA LYS A 273 11.01 -31.38 -0.58
C LYS A 273 10.52 -30.43 -1.69
N ASN A 274 9.42 -29.71 -1.46
CA ASN A 274 8.84 -28.79 -2.45
C ASN A 274 9.74 -27.58 -2.76
N LEU A 275 10.54 -27.13 -1.78
CA LEU A 275 11.52 -26.06 -1.99
C LEU A 275 12.61 -26.43 -3.02
N SER A 276 12.72 -27.71 -3.42
CA SER A 276 13.59 -28.18 -4.51
C SER A 276 15.04 -27.68 -4.43
N LEU A 277 15.58 -27.62 -3.21
CA LEU A 277 16.91 -27.08 -2.95
C LEU A 277 18.00 -28.03 -3.45
N PRO A 278 19.09 -27.52 -4.07
CA PRO A 278 20.18 -28.36 -4.53
C PRO A 278 20.97 -28.91 -3.31
N VAL A 279 20.87 -30.21 -3.07
CA VAL A 279 21.59 -30.89 -1.97
C VAL A 279 22.55 -31.93 -2.56
N GLY A 280 23.85 -31.72 -2.34
CA GLY A 280 24.90 -32.62 -2.84
C GLY A 280 25.20 -32.43 -4.33
N SER A 281 25.65 -33.50 -5.00
CA SER A 281 26.03 -33.51 -6.43
C SER A 281 24.86 -33.83 -7.38
N VAL A 282 23.63 -33.88 -6.86
CA VAL A 282 22.43 -34.20 -7.64
C VAL A 282 21.80 -32.87 -8.06
N GLU A 283 21.71 -32.64 -9.37
CA GLU A 283 20.95 -31.49 -9.89
C GLU A 283 19.47 -31.65 -9.50
N PRO A 284 18.82 -30.59 -9.00
CA PRO A 284 17.41 -30.65 -8.67
C PRO A 284 16.63 -31.03 -9.94
N THR A 285 15.83 -32.09 -9.86
CA THR A 285 14.87 -32.40 -10.92
C THR A 285 13.95 -31.18 -11.04
N LYS A 286 13.85 -30.60 -12.23
CA LYS A 286 12.89 -29.52 -12.56
C LYS A 286 11.45 -30.06 -12.59
N GLU A 287 11.08 -30.89 -11.61
CA GLU A 287 9.70 -31.20 -11.35
C GLU A 287 9.03 -29.89 -10.90
N THR A 288 7.87 -29.61 -11.49
CA THR A 288 7.15 -28.35 -11.28
C THR A 288 6.98 -28.10 -9.79
N GLN A 289 7.38 -26.91 -9.34
CA GLN A 289 7.07 -26.43 -8.00
C GLN A 289 5.55 -26.41 -7.86
N ASN A 290 5.02 -27.33 -7.06
CA ASN A 290 3.58 -27.56 -7.03
C ASN A 290 2.90 -26.76 -5.91
N TYR A 291 3.61 -26.33 -4.87
CA TYR A 291 2.96 -25.68 -3.72
C TYR A 291 3.14 -24.17 -3.78
N SER A 292 2.04 -23.47 -3.59
CA SER A 292 2.05 -22.02 -3.49
C SER A 292 2.61 -21.59 -2.13
N VAL A 293 3.65 -20.76 -2.14
CA VAL A 293 4.28 -20.22 -0.92
C VAL A 293 3.29 -19.57 0.06
N PRO A 294 2.36 -18.68 -0.36
CA PRO A 294 1.32 -18.14 0.51
C PRO A 294 0.45 -19.21 1.20
N VAL A 295 0.13 -20.28 0.48
CA VAL A 295 -0.70 -21.39 0.99
C VAL A 295 0.04 -22.14 2.09
N ILE A 296 1.31 -22.46 1.88
CA ILE A 296 2.15 -23.12 2.89
C ILE A 296 2.31 -22.23 4.12
N ALA A 297 2.64 -20.95 3.93
CA ALA A 297 2.83 -20.01 5.01
C ALA A 297 1.57 -19.87 5.89
N THR A 298 0.40 -19.73 5.26
CA THR A 298 -0.90 -19.67 5.95
C THR A 298 -1.18 -20.96 6.74
N TRP A 299 -0.83 -22.12 6.16
CA TRP A 299 -1.03 -23.42 6.81
C TRP A 299 -0.15 -23.57 8.05
N ILE A 300 1.16 -23.29 7.93
CA ILE A 300 2.09 -23.30 9.06
C ILE A 300 1.61 -22.35 10.15
N VAL A 301 1.32 -21.10 9.80
CA VAL A 301 0.88 -20.10 10.78
C VAL A 301 -0.42 -20.51 11.46
N ALA A 302 -1.38 -21.12 10.76
CA ALA A 302 -2.62 -21.60 11.36
C ALA A 302 -2.41 -22.73 12.39
N MET A 303 -1.35 -23.54 12.21
CA MET A 303 -0.98 -24.63 13.12
C MET A 303 -0.21 -24.16 14.36
N ILE A 304 0.29 -22.92 14.39
CA ILE A 304 1.00 -22.37 15.56
C ILE A 304 0.02 -22.16 16.73
N GLY A 305 0.47 -22.45 17.94
CA GLY A 305 -0.31 -22.25 19.16
C GLY A 305 -0.39 -23.54 19.98
N ASN A 306 -0.46 -23.38 21.30
CA ASN A 306 -0.35 -24.45 22.29
C ASN A 306 1.01 -25.19 22.24
N GLN A 307 1.86 -24.98 23.25
CA GLN A 307 3.13 -25.69 23.50
C GLN A 307 4.28 -25.49 22.49
N ASN A 308 4.18 -24.54 21.55
CA ASN A 308 5.25 -24.12 20.62
C ASN A 308 5.91 -25.24 19.77
N LEU A 309 5.32 -26.44 19.72
CA LEU A 309 5.84 -27.57 18.94
C LEU A 309 5.92 -27.24 17.45
N CYS A 310 4.88 -26.61 16.87
CA CYS A 310 4.91 -26.19 15.48
C CYS A 310 6.05 -25.19 15.18
N ILE A 311 6.36 -24.29 16.13
CA ILE A 311 7.46 -23.33 16.00
C ILE A 311 8.82 -24.06 16.04
N GLN A 312 8.96 -25.14 16.82
CA GLN A 312 10.17 -25.97 16.81
C GLN A 312 10.39 -26.63 15.44
N TYR A 313 9.36 -27.23 14.84
CA TYR A 313 9.46 -27.79 13.48
C TYR A 313 9.79 -26.72 12.43
N LEU A 314 9.23 -25.51 12.55
CA LEU A 314 9.57 -24.38 11.69
C LEU A 314 11.04 -23.96 11.88
N ARG A 315 11.53 -23.92 13.12
CA ARG A 315 12.93 -23.62 13.43
C ARG A 315 13.87 -24.65 12.81
N ASP A 316 13.54 -25.94 12.92
CA ASP A 316 14.32 -27.03 12.34
C ASP A 316 14.34 -26.95 10.81
N LEU A 317 13.19 -26.64 10.18
CA LEU A 317 13.11 -26.38 8.75
C LEU A 317 14.03 -25.22 8.34
N LEU A 318 13.92 -24.06 9.00
CA LEU A 318 14.72 -22.88 8.68
C LEU A 318 16.22 -23.13 8.91
N ASN A 319 16.59 -23.86 9.96
CA ASN A 319 17.96 -24.28 10.23
C ASN A 319 18.51 -25.18 9.11
N ALA A 320 17.71 -26.12 8.61
CA ALA A 320 18.11 -27.00 7.52
C ALA A 320 18.39 -26.25 6.21
N ILE A 321 17.70 -25.13 5.98
CA ILE A 321 17.85 -24.31 4.77
C ILE A 321 18.69 -23.04 4.97
N LYS A 322 19.33 -22.89 6.14
CA LYS A 322 20.02 -21.66 6.56
C LYS A 322 21.08 -21.17 5.57
N THR A 323 21.87 -22.08 5.02
CA THR A 323 22.96 -21.75 4.10
C THR A 323 22.45 -21.11 2.81
N PHE A 324 21.24 -21.45 2.35
CA PHE A 324 20.66 -20.94 1.12
C PHE A 324 20.24 -19.47 1.21
N TYR A 325 20.07 -18.91 2.41
CA TYR A 325 19.77 -17.49 2.61
C TYR A 325 20.99 -16.58 2.47
N HIS A 326 22.21 -17.12 2.55
CA HIS A 326 23.43 -16.31 2.54
C HIS A 326 23.63 -15.60 1.18
N PRO A 327 24.03 -14.30 1.15
CA PRO A 327 24.19 -13.53 -0.09
C PRO A 327 25.17 -14.11 -1.10
N SER A 328 26.12 -14.93 -0.66
CA SER A 328 27.05 -15.63 -1.55
C SER A 328 26.45 -16.84 -2.27
N ASN A 329 25.33 -17.39 -1.78
CA ASN A 329 24.69 -18.59 -2.32
C ASN A 329 23.52 -18.20 -3.22
N THR A 330 23.84 -17.59 -4.36
CA THR A 330 22.85 -17.13 -5.34
C THR A 330 22.35 -18.27 -6.22
N GLY A 331 21.03 -18.38 -6.37
CA GLY A 331 20.38 -19.34 -7.26
C GLY A 331 18.89 -19.06 -7.38
N ASP A 332 18.21 -19.79 -8.28
CA ASP A 332 16.79 -19.59 -8.60
C ASP A 332 15.87 -19.77 -7.37
N PHE A 333 16.31 -20.55 -6.37
CA PHE A 333 15.59 -20.77 -5.11
C PHE A 333 15.49 -19.54 -4.20
N GLN A 334 16.37 -18.53 -4.36
CA GLN A 334 16.41 -17.40 -3.42
C GLN A 334 15.11 -16.59 -3.41
N ALA A 335 14.49 -16.38 -4.58
CA ALA A 335 13.24 -15.65 -4.69
C ALA A 335 12.12 -16.30 -3.86
N GLU A 336 12.01 -17.63 -3.96
CA GLU A 336 10.99 -18.41 -3.28
C GLU A 336 11.23 -18.51 -1.77
N LEU A 337 12.50 -18.67 -1.35
CA LEU A 337 12.86 -18.69 0.07
C LEU A 337 12.56 -17.37 0.78
N ILE A 338 12.95 -16.24 0.18
CA ILE A 338 12.70 -14.92 0.78
C ILE A 338 11.19 -14.60 0.74
N SER A 339 10.49 -15.00 -0.33
CA SER A 339 9.03 -14.94 -0.39
C SER A 339 8.39 -15.77 0.72
N PHE A 340 8.92 -16.94 1.03
CA PHE A 340 8.43 -17.79 2.13
C PHE A 340 8.56 -17.13 3.50
N LEU A 341 9.68 -16.45 3.79
CA LEU A 341 9.81 -15.66 5.01
C LEU A 341 8.79 -14.51 5.07
N SER A 342 8.63 -13.76 3.97
CA SER A 342 7.68 -12.63 3.91
C SER A 342 6.24 -13.11 4.12
N MET A 343 5.83 -14.19 3.44
CA MET A 343 4.48 -14.74 3.57
C MET A 343 4.21 -15.34 4.96
N LEU A 344 5.20 -15.96 5.60
CA LEU A 344 5.08 -16.41 7.00
C LEU A 344 4.86 -15.23 7.94
N ALA A 345 5.69 -14.18 7.81
CA ALA A 345 5.58 -13.00 8.65
C ALA A 345 4.24 -12.27 8.43
N GLN A 346 3.79 -12.14 7.18
CA GLN A 346 2.49 -11.54 6.83
C GLN A 346 1.33 -12.33 7.42
N ALA A 347 1.27 -13.65 7.20
CA ALA A 347 0.19 -14.49 7.71
C ALA A 347 0.13 -14.45 9.25
N PHE A 348 1.29 -14.38 9.92
CA PHE A 348 1.36 -14.26 11.37
C PHE A 348 0.86 -12.89 11.87
N VAL A 349 1.23 -11.80 11.20
CA VAL A 349 0.67 -10.46 11.46
C VAL A 349 -0.85 -10.43 11.29
N ASP A 350 -1.36 -11.01 10.19
CA ASP A 350 -2.80 -11.09 9.92
C ASP A 350 -3.54 -11.86 11.03
N ARG A 351 -2.95 -12.97 11.51
CA ARG A 351 -3.50 -13.73 12.63
C ARG A 351 -3.52 -12.92 13.93
N VAL A 352 -2.40 -12.28 14.28
CA VAL A 352 -2.31 -11.44 15.49
C VAL A 352 -3.32 -10.29 15.42
N TYR A 353 -3.48 -9.65 14.25
CA TYR A 353 -4.47 -8.61 14.05
C TYR A 353 -5.90 -9.12 14.28
N LEU A 354 -6.26 -10.27 13.71
CA LEU A 354 -7.60 -10.87 13.87
C LEU A 354 -7.86 -11.32 15.31
N GLU A 355 -6.87 -11.82 16.03
CA GLU A 355 -7.04 -12.31 17.41
C GLU A 355 -7.06 -11.19 18.47
N ARG A 356 -6.36 -10.07 18.23
CA ARG A 356 -6.13 -9.03 19.24
C ARG A 356 -6.75 -7.67 18.93
N ILE A 357 -6.73 -7.23 17.67
CA ILE A 357 -7.04 -5.84 17.29
C ILE A 357 -8.41 -5.73 16.60
N SER A 358 -8.74 -6.69 15.75
CA SER A 358 -9.97 -6.65 14.96
C SER A 358 -11.21 -6.82 15.83
N ASP A 359 -12.32 -6.19 15.43
CA ASP A 359 -13.63 -6.49 16.00
C ASP A 359 -13.95 -7.98 15.82
N PRO A 360 -14.64 -8.63 16.78
CA PRO A 360 -15.02 -10.03 16.65
C PRO A 360 -15.76 -10.32 15.35
N VAL A 361 -15.20 -11.22 14.53
CA VAL A 361 -15.80 -11.65 13.26
C VAL A 361 -16.36 -13.06 13.38
N TRP A 362 -17.49 -13.33 12.75
CA TRP A 362 -18.18 -14.62 12.91
C TRP A 362 -17.40 -15.82 12.34
N TYR A 363 -16.55 -15.60 11.33
CA TYR A 363 -15.82 -16.63 10.60
C TYR A 363 -14.43 -16.93 11.16
N PHE A 364 -13.97 -16.18 12.17
CA PHE A 364 -12.64 -16.37 12.77
C PHE A 364 -12.76 -16.21 14.28
N ASN A 365 -12.95 -17.34 14.98
CA ASN A 365 -13.17 -17.40 16.42
C ASN A 365 -12.36 -18.54 17.07
N PRO A 366 -11.02 -18.40 17.14
CA PRO A 366 -10.19 -19.39 17.81
C PRO A 366 -10.51 -19.45 19.32
N PRO A 367 -10.52 -20.66 19.92
CA PRO A 367 -10.63 -20.83 21.36
C PRO A 367 -9.54 -20.04 22.10
N LYS A 368 -9.86 -19.49 23.28
CA LYS A 368 -8.92 -18.65 24.04
C LYS A 368 -7.59 -19.35 24.34
N SER A 369 -7.59 -20.67 24.53
CA SER A 369 -6.39 -21.48 24.79
C SER A 369 -5.46 -21.63 23.59
N TYR A 370 -5.93 -21.35 22.37
CA TYR A 370 -5.17 -21.44 21.11
C TYR A 370 -4.85 -20.08 20.50
N ARG A 371 -5.20 -18.98 21.19
CA ARG A 371 -4.77 -17.64 20.78
C ARG A 371 -3.29 -17.46 21.07
N LEU A 372 -2.62 -16.70 20.22
CA LEU A 372 -1.19 -16.44 20.32
C LEU A 372 -0.86 -15.64 21.58
N SER A 373 -0.03 -16.25 22.44
CA SER A 373 0.53 -15.60 23.62
C SER A 373 1.63 -14.60 23.23
N ASP A 374 2.07 -13.74 24.16
CA ASP A 374 3.20 -12.85 23.88
C ASP A 374 4.51 -13.61 23.69
N ASP A 375 4.68 -14.73 24.39
CA ASP A 375 5.84 -15.62 24.26
C ASP A 375 5.85 -16.29 22.88
N ASP A 376 4.69 -16.69 22.34
CA ASP A 376 4.58 -17.29 21.00
C ASP A 376 5.04 -16.30 19.92
N ILE A 377 4.67 -15.02 20.07
CA ILE A 377 5.08 -13.94 19.17
C ILE A 377 6.59 -13.71 19.27
N ASP A 378 7.14 -13.66 20.48
CA ASP A 378 8.59 -13.50 20.69
C ASP A 378 9.38 -14.67 20.10
N GLU A 379 8.91 -15.90 20.30
CA GLU A 379 9.57 -17.09 19.78
C GLU A 379 9.52 -17.13 18.25
N PHE A 380 8.38 -16.78 17.64
CA PHE A 380 8.23 -16.69 16.19
C PHE A 380 9.16 -15.61 15.59
N VAL A 381 9.18 -14.40 16.16
CA VAL A 381 10.07 -13.33 15.67
C VAL A 381 11.53 -13.73 15.77
N ASN A 382 11.95 -14.33 16.90
CA ASN A 382 13.31 -14.83 17.07
C ASN A 382 13.66 -15.97 16.11
N CYS A 383 12.68 -16.77 15.70
CA CYS A 383 12.86 -17.84 14.72
C CYS A 383 13.19 -17.29 13.32
N LEU A 384 12.59 -16.17 12.90
CA LEU A 384 12.76 -15.63 11.55
C LEU A 384 13.83 -14.52 11.44
N LYS A 385 14.12 -13.80 12.54
CA LYS A 385 14.92 -12.55 12.48
C LYS A 385 16.29 -12.70 11.81
N GLU A 386 17.02 -13.78 12.08
CA GLU A 386 18.39 -13.97 11.55
C GLU A 386 18.34 -14.10 10.02
N TYR A 387 17.40 -14.89 9.52
CA TYR A 387 17.20 -15.11 8.09
C TYR A 387 16.74 -13.85 7.37
N ALA A 388 15.87 -13.06 7.99
CA ALA A 388 15.44 -11.77 7.47
C ALA A 388 16.64 -10.80 7.34
N PHE A 389 17.49 -10.71 8.37
CA PHE A 389 18.65 -9.80 8.36
C PHE A 389 19.70 -10.19 7.33
N ILE A 390 19.99 -11.48 7.20
CA ILE A 390 20.91 -11.97 6.16
C ILE A 390 20.34 -11.64 4.77
N SER A 391 19.02 -11.79 4.59
CA SER A 391 18.36 -11.57 3.31
C SER A 391 18.35 -10.11 2.84
N ILE A 392 18.51 -9.13 3.73
CA ILE A 392 18.64 -7.71 3.36
C ILE A 392 19.82 -7.50 2.40
N PHE A 393 20.89 -8.30 2.54
CA PHE A 393 22.09 -8.14 1.72
C PHE A 393 22.06 -8.96 0.42
N ASN A 394 20.93 -9.59 0.08
CA ASN A 394 20.76 -10.32 -1.17
C ASN A 394 20.56 -9.37 -2.35
N LYS A 395 21.21 -9.66 -3.48
CA LYS A 395 21.30 -8.74 -4.63
C LYS A 395 19.97 -8.46 -5.33
N ASN A 396 19.06 -9.43 -5.39
CA ASN A 396 17.92 -9.41 -6.31
C ASN A 396 16.53 -9.38 -5.63
N HIS A 397 16.47 -9.38 -4.29
CA HIS A 397 15.21 -9.54 -3.54
C HIS A 397 15.15 -8.71 -2.26
N LEU A 398 15.77 -7.51 -2.29
CA LEU A 398 15.76 -6.59 -1.16
C LEU A 398 14.33 -6.26 -0.72
N ASP A 399 13.40 -6.02 -1.64
CA ASP A 399 12.02 -5.63 -1.34
C ASP A 399 11.29 -6.66 -0.47
N LEU A 400 11.45 -7.96 -0.74
CA LEU A 400 10.82 -9.02 0.06
C LEU A 400 11.48 -9.15 1.44
N ALA A 401 12.79 -8.93 1.53
CA ALA A 401 13.51 -8.93 2.80
C ALA A 401 13.13 -7.73 3.69
N THR A 402 12.94 -6.55 3.09
CA THR A 402 12.47 -5.37 3.82
C THR A 402 11.01 -5.52 4.26
N GLU A 403 10.14 -6.08 3.43
CA GLU A 403 8.77 -6.46 3.83
C GLU A 403 8.77 -7.43 5.02
N THR A 404 9.62 -8.45 5.00
CA THR A 404 9.76 -9.40 6.13
C THR A 404 10.15 -8.66 7.41
N CYS A 405 11.17 -7.79 7.35
CA CYS A 405 11.58 -6.98 8.50
C CYS A 405 10.46 -6.04 8.97
N HIS A 406 9.69 -5.48 8.04
CA HIS A 406 8.53 -4.66 8.34
C HIS A 406 7.48 -5.44 9.14
N TYR A 407 7.06 -6.61 8.68
CA TYR A 407 6.10 -7.44 9.41
C TYR A 407 6.62 -7.87 10.78
N LEU A 408 7.89 -8.32 10.89
CA LEU A 408 8.48 -8.69 12.17
C LEU A 408 8.55 -7.49 13.15
N SER A 409 8.85 -6.30 12.64
CA SER A 409 8.88 -5.08 13.47
C SER A 409 7.49 -4.61 13.92
N GLN A 410 6.42 -4.93 13.17
CA GLN A 410 5.05 -4.66 13.61
C GLN A 410 4.67 -5.53 14.80
N LEU A 411 5.23 -6.74 14.89
CA LEU A 411 5.02 -7.66 16.00
C LEU A 411 5.87 -7.29 17.22
N ARG A 412 7.18 -7.13 17.02
CA ARG A 412 8.17 -6.86 18.09
C ARG A 412 9.25 -5.88 17.61
N PRO A 413 8.98 -4.56 17.65
CA PRO A 413 9.94 -3.57 17.20
C PRO A 413 11.24 -3.58 18.03
N GLN A 414 11.15 -3.87 19.33
CA GLN A 414 12.28 -3.97 20.25
C GLN A 414 13.34 -5.03 19.87
N LEU A 415 12.93 -6.09 19.14
CA LEU A 415 13.84 -7.15 18.70
C LEU A 415 14.45 -6.89 17.31
N ILE A 416 13.85 -5.97 16.54
CA ILE A 416 14.18 -5.76 15.12
C ILE A 416 14.86 -4.42 14.88
N VAL A 417 14.33 -3.33 15.45
CA VAL A 417 14.81 -1.96 15.16
C VAL A 417 16.22 -1.71 15.71
N PRO A 418 16.53 -1.96 17.01
CA PRO A 418 17.86 -1.65 17.54
C PRO A 418 19.01 -2.38 16.80
N PRO A 419 18.93 -3.70 16.52
CA PRO A 419 19.99 -4.39 15.77
C PRO A 419 20.22 -3.84 14.36
N LEU A 420 19.15 -3.44 13.65
CA LEU A 420 19.27 -2.86 12.31
C LEU A 420 19.90 -1.47 12.34
N VAL A 421 19.59 -0.66 13.36
CA VAL A 421 20.20 0.66 13.56
C VAL A 421 21.68 0.52 13.91
N GLU A 422 22.05 -0.42 14.78
CA GLU A 422 23.47 -0.73 15.08
C GLU A 422 24.23 -1.20 13.84
N LEU A 423 23.63 -2.08 13.04
CA LEU A 423 24.19 -2.52 11.76
C LEU A 423 24.38 -1.34 10.79
N LEU A 424 23.44 -0.39 10.74
CA LEU A 424 23.59 0.80 9.89
C LEU A 424 24.77 1.66 10.36
N PHE A 425 24.85 1.99 11.65
CA PHE A 425 25.95 2.82 12.16
C PHE A 425 27.31 2.18 11.89
N SER A 426 27.45 0.86 12.10
CA SER A 426 28.68 0.15 11.75
C SER A 426 28.99 0.14 10.25
N SER A 427 27.97 0.21 9.39
CA SER A 427 28.13 0.24 7.93
C SER A 427 28.50 1.63 7.41
N ILE A 428 28.09 2.70 8.09
CA ILE A 428 28.46 4.09 7.74
C ILE A 428 29.96 4.30 7.92
N ASP A 429 30.55 3.73 8.97
CA ASP A 429 32.00 3.80 9.21
C ASP A 429 32.80 2.98 8.18
N ASN A 430 32.18 1.96 7.59
CA ASN A 430 32.82 1.07 6.63
C ASN A 430 32.66 1.56 5.18
N MET A 431 33.63 2.33 4.69
CA MET A 431 33.62 2.85 3.31
C MET A 431 33.86 1.80 2.21
N THR A 432 34.15 0.54 2.54
CA THR A 432 34.52 -0.49 1.53
C THR A 432 33.31 -1.20 0.91
N GLU A 433 32.14 -1.19 1.56
CA GLU A 433 30.96 -1.96 1.14
C GLU A 433 29.71 -1.06 0.99
N PRO A 434 29.66 -0.20 -0.05
CA PRO A 434 28.58 0.81 -0.20
C PRO A 434 27.18 0.19 -0.35
N TYR A 435 27.08 -1.03 -0.87
CA TYR A 435 25.81 -1.74 -1.02
C TYR A 435 25.12 -2.05 0.32
N ARG A 436 25.89 -2.18 1.42
CA ARG A 436 25.34 -2.46 2.76
C ARG A 436 24.61 -1.24 3.30
N TYR A 437 25.19 -0.05 3.10
CA TYR A 437 24.56 1.21 3.45
C TYR A 437 23.21 1.36 2.73
N THR A 438 23.20 1.23 1.40
CA THR A 438 21.97 1.40 0.62
C THR A 438 20.89 0.39 0.99
N SER A 439 21.25 -0.89 1.20
CA SER A 439 20.30 -1.94 1.57
C SER A 439 19.69 -1.72 2.97
N LEU A 440 20.51 -1.30 3.94
CA LEU A 440 20.04 -1.02 5.31
C LEU A 440 19.16 0.23 5.39
N ILE A 441 19.50 1.30 4.65
CA ILE A 441 18.66 2.50 4.59
C ILE A 441 17.30 2.18 3.96
N THR A 442 17.27 1.43 2.86
CA THR A 442 16.01 0.98 2.24
C THR A 442 15.19 0.15 3.22
N CYS A 443 15.82 -0.76 3.98
CA CYS A 443 15.14 -1.51 5.03
C CYS A 443 14.56 -0.60 6.11
N LEU A 444 15.36 0.28 6.70
CA LEU A 444 14.93 1.20 7.76
C LEU A 444 13.87 2.20 7.30
N THR A 445 13.84 2.54 6.01
CA THR A 445 12.78 3.37 5.39
C THR A 445 11.41 2.73 5.58
N SER A 446 11.30 1.40 5.46
CA SER A 446 10.07 0.65 5.72
C SER A 446 9.70 0.56 7.22
N LEU A 447 10.65 0.84 8.12
CA LEU A 447 10.50 0.71 9.58
C LEU A 447 10.32 2.05 10.30
N THR A 448 10.25 3.15 9.55
CA THR A 448 10.19 4.52 10.09
C THR A 448 9.05 4.75 11.06
N ARG A 449 7.88 4.15 10.80
CA ARG A 449 6.73 4.23 11.72
C ARG A 449 7.02 3.55 13.07
N GLN A 450 7.72 2.43 13.06
CA GLN A 450 8.10 1.68 14.26
C GLN A 450 9.21 2.38 15.04
N ILE A 451 10.08 3.12 14.35
CA ILE A 451 11.12 3.95 14.97
C ILE A 451 10.48 5.16 15.69
N VAL A 452 9.53 5.83 15.05
CA VAL A 452 8.97 7.11 15.56
C VAL A 452 7.85 6.91 16.59
N ARG A 453 7.02 5.86 16.43
CA ARG A 453 5.83 5.68 17.27
C ARG A 453 6.20 5.28 18.70
N GLN A 454 5.68 6.02 19.68
CA GLN A 454 5.73 5.59 21.08
C GLN A 454 4.70 4.50 21.35
N THR A 455 5.15 3.37 21.88
CA THR A 455 4.28 2.35 22.47
C THR A 455 4.72 2.04 23.89
N SER A 456 3.85 1.40 24.67
CA SER A 456 4.19 0.91 26.01
C SER A 456 5.34 -0.11 25.99
N GLU A 457 5.47 -0.86 24.89
CA GLU A 457 6.48 -1.91 24.71
C GLU A 457 7.80 -1.34 24.16
N PHE A 458 7.75 -0.33 23.29
CA PHE A 458 8.92 0.25 22.65
C PHE A 458 8.78 1.76 22.44
N SER A 459 9.40 2.52 23.35
CA SER A 459 9.50 3.99 23.28
C SER A 459 10.92 4.48 22.96
N GLN A 460 11.92 3.62 23.14
CA GLN A 460 13.34 3.94 22.88
C GLN A 460 13.62 4.27 21.41
N GLY A 461 12.76 3.83 20.47
CA GLY A 461 12.91 4.10 19.04
C GLY A 461 13.12 5.58 18.71
N GLN A 462 12.43 6.48 19.43
CA GLN A 462 12.52 7.92 19.19
C GLN A 462 13.91 8.50 19.46
N ILE A 463 14.68 7.89 20.36
CA ILE A 463 16.05 8.31 20.67
C ILE A 463 16.94 8.18 19.42
N PHE A 464 16.65 7.22 18.54
CA PHE A 464 17.42 7.00 17.32
C PHE A 464 17.13 8.02 16.21
N VAL A 465 15.99 8.73 16.25
CA VAL A 465 15.52 9.57 15.14
C VAL A 465 16.54 10.64 14.75
N LEU A 466 16.94 11.51 15.68
CA LEU A 466 17.90 12.60 15.41
C LEU A 466 19.30 12.07 15.03
N PRO A 467 19.88 11.10 15.76
CA PRO A 467 21.12 10.45 15.36
C PRO A 467 21.08 9.88 13.93
N LEU A 468 20.00 9.19 13.56
CA LEU A 468 19.81 8.64 12.21
C LEU A 468 19.71 9.76 11.17
N LEU A 469 18.92 10.79 11.41
CA LEU A 469 18.78 11.93 10.50
C LEU A 469 20.12 12.61 10.22
N LEU A 470 20.96 12.78 11.25
CA LEU A 470 22.30 13.37 11.11
C LEU A 470 23.28 12.42 10.40
N SER A 471 23.25 11.12 10.73
CA SER A 471 24.23 10.15 10.22
C SER A 471 24.06 9.85 8.74
N VAL A 472 22.86 10.03 8.18
CA VAL A 472 22.58 9.76 6.76
C VAL A 472 22.85 10.96 5.85
N LEU A 473 23.06 12.17 6.39
CA LEU A 473 23.35 13.38 5.59
C LEU A 473 24.54 13.23 4.63
N PRO A 474 25.64 12.53 4.99
CA PRO A 474 26.73 12.22 4.04
C PRO A 474 26.32 11.33 2.86
N GLY A 475 25.12 10.74 2.90
CA GLY A 475 24.53 10.04 1.76
C GLY A 475 24.02 10.94 0.65
N ILE A 476 23.86 12.25 0.90
CA ILE A 476 23.59 13.27 -0.12
C ILE A 476 24.92 13.63 -0.78
N ASP A 477 25.19 12.99 -1.91
CA ASP A 477 26.43 13.08 -2.67
C ASP A 477 26.12 13.28 -4.17
N ALA A 478 26.67 14.35 -4.75
CA ALA A 478 26.51 14.64 -6.18
C ALA A 478 27.13 13.56 -7.07
N ASN A 479 28.12 12.82 -6.56
CA ASN A 479 28.81 11.76 -7.31
C ASN A 479 28.07 10.41 -7.30
N ASP A 480 27.17 10.20 -6.33
CA ASP A 480 26.38 8.97 -6.19
C ASP A 480 24.90 9.31 -6.07
N LEU A 481 24.28 9.54 -7.23
CA LEU A 481 22.87 9.89 -7.34
C LEU A 481 21.96 8.80 -6.76
N LYS A 482 22.34 7.51 -6.84
CA LYS A 482 21.55 6.41 -6.29
C LYS A 482 21.52 6.46 -4.77
N LYS A 483 22.68 6.66 -4.14
CA LYS A 483 22.79 6.85 -2.69
C LYS A 483 22.01 8.08 -2.23
N THR A 484 22.06 9.16 -3.00
CA THR A 484 21.28 10.39 -2.75
C THR A 484 19.78 10.14 -2.78
N VAL A 485 19.25 9.46 -3.80
CA VAL A 485 17.82 9.13 -3.89
C VAL A 485 17.36 8.31 -2.69
N ILE A 486 18.09 7.24 -2.34
CA ILE A 486 17.76 6.37 -1.19
C ILE A 486 17.80 7.17 0.13
N THR A 487 18.77 8.08 0.27
CA THR A 487 18.89 8.96 1.43
C THR A 487 17.69 9.91 1.52
N PHE A 488 17.27 10.53 0.41
CA PHE A 488 16.07 11.36 0.40
C PHE A 488 14.78 10.58 0.69
N GLN A 489 14.64 9.36 0.18
CA GLN A 489 13.49 8.50 0.49
C GLN A 489 13.38 8.21 1.99
N PHE A 490 14.50 7.88 2.63
CA PHE A 490 14.56 7.66 4.07
C PHE A 490 14.23 8.93 4.87
N LEU A 491 14.87 10.06 4.50
CA LEU A 491 14.60 11.35 5.14
C LEU A 491 13.11 11.71 5.00
N ASN A 492 12.53 11.57 3.81
CA ASN A 492 11.12 11.85 3.57
C ASN A 492 10.22 10.96 4.44
N ALA A 493 10.51 9.66 4.51
CA ALA A 493 9.72 8.72 5.31
C ALA A 493 9.71 9.05 6.81
N ILE A 494 10.86 9.43 7.40
CA ILE A 494 10.91 9.86 8.81
C ILE A 494 10.29 11.24 8.99
N LEU A 495 10.64 12.21 8.15
CA LEU A 495 10.20 13.60 8.27
C LEU A 495 8.70 13.78 7.99
N MET A 496 8.05 12.81 7.35
CA MET A 496 6.59 12.77 7.26
C MET A 496 5.91 12.42 8.59
N LEU A 497 6.64 11.86 9.57
CA LEU A 497 6.10 11.31 10.81
C LEU A 497 6.48 12.12 12.05
N ILE A 498 7.27 13.19 11.93
CA ILE A 498 7.77 13.97 13.08
C ILE A 498 7.60 15.47 12.88
N THR A 499 7.35 16.21 13.96
CA THR A 499 7.41 17.68 13.92
C THR A 499 8.83 18.19 14.17
N CYS A 500 9.33 19.05 13.29
CA CYS A 500 10.64 19.70 13.42
C CYS A 500 10.54 20.94 14.32
N VAL A 501 10.54 20.72 15.64
CA VAL A 501 10.41 21.79 16.66
C VAL A 501 11.43 21.57 17.76
N ASP A 502 12.15 22.63 18.14
CA ASP A 502 13.01 22.60 19.33
C ASP A 502 12.16 22.61 20.60
N CYS A 503 12.00 21.43 21.19
CA CYS A 503 11.28 21.15 22.42
C CYS A 503 12.23 21.05 23.63
N SER A 504 13.50 21.44 23.52
CA SER A 504 14.50 21.27 24.60
C SER A 504 14.12 21.99 25.89
N SER A 505 13.45 23.15 25.78
CA SER A 505 12.95 23.91 26.93
C SER A 505 11.75 23.26 27.66
N ALA A 506 11.11 22.26 27.05
CA ALA A 506 10.01 21.52 27.68
C ALA A 506 10.45 20.80 28.97
N VAL A 507 11.72 20.38 29.03
CA VAL A 507 12.31 19.69 30.20
C VAL A 507 12.26 20.55 31.48
N ASN A 508 12.33 21.87 31.33
CA ASN A 508 12.30 22.79 32.46
C ASN A 508 10.88 23.23 32.84
N THR A 509 9.90 23.05 31.95
CA THR A 509 8.54 23.57 32.10
C THR A 509 7.53 22.48 32.45
N ARG A 510 7.76 21.25 32.01
CA ARG A 510 6.88 20.10 32.22
C ARG A 510 7.44 19.15 33.30
N ASN A 511 6.54 18.66 34.14
CA ASN A 511 6.88 17.68 35.20
C ASN A 511 6.46 16.24 34.86
N ASP A 512 5.72 16.04 33.77
CA ASP A 512 5.11 14.76 33.37
C ASP A 512 5.92 13.99 32.30
N LEU A 513 7.18 14.37 32.09
CA LEU A 513 8.05 13.75 31.09
C LEU A 513 8.72 12.49 31.65
N SER A 514 8.65 11.39 30.89
CA SER A 514 9.48 10.19 31.11
C SER A 514 10.96 10.46 30.83
N GLU A 515 11.86 9.58 31.29
CA GLU A 515 13.30 9.72 31.03
C GLU A 515 13.62 9.75 29.52
N ILE A 516 12.94 8.89 28.75
CA ILE A 516 13.07 8.82 27.29
C ILE A 516 12.58 10.12 26.65
N GLU A 517 11.43 10.65 27.07
CA GLU A 517 10.93 11.91 26.54
C GLU A 517 11.84 13.09 26.88
N LYS A 518 12.47 13.11 28.07
CA LYS A 518 13.47 14.13 28.42
C LYS A 518 14.66 14.06 27.47
N GLU A 519 15.18 12.87 27.20
CA GLU A 519 16.30 12.69 26.27
C GLU A 519 15.91 13.12 24.84
N VAL A 520 14.74 12.72 24.36
CA VAL A 520 14.21 13.12 23.05
C VAL A 520 14.04 14.64 22.99
N CYS A 521 13.42 15.27 23.99
CA CYS A 521 13.28 16.73 24.08
C CYS A 521 14.65 17.43 23.99
N LEU A 522 15.65 16.99 24.75
CA LEU A 522 16.99 17.57 24.70
C LEU A 522 17.64 17.40 23.32
N SER A 523 17.42 16.26 22.66
CA SER A 523 17.95 16.01 21.32
C SER A 523 17.38 16.97 20.25
N THR A 524 16.15 17.46 20.44
CA THR A 524 15.48 18.35 19.47
C THR A 524 16.16 19.71 19.29
N SER A 525 17.05 20.12 20.20
CA SER A 525 17.84 21.35 20.02
C SER A 525 18.70 21.32 18.76
N LYS A 526 19.03 20.12 18.27
CA LYS A 526 19.86 19.89 17.08
C LYS A 526 19.08 19.99 15.76
N PHE A 527 17.76 20.22 15.77
CA PHE A 527 16.99 20.35 14.54
C PHE A 527 17.45 21.52 13.66
N GLU A 528 17.82 22.66 14.26
CA GLU A 528 18.33 23.82 13.50
C GLU A 528 19.64 23.47 12.78
N ASP A 529 20.52 22.72 13.45
CA ASP A 529 21.81 22.26 12.89
C ASP A 529 21.59 21.24 11.78
N PHE A 530 20.74 20.24 12.01
CA PHE A 530 20.37 19.22 11.02
C PHE A 530 19.82 19.86 9.75
N ILE A 531 18.83 20.75 9.88
CA ILE A 531 18.21 21.44 8.73
C ILE A 531 19.24 22.32 8.05
N SER A 532 20.06 23.04 8.81
CA SER A 532 21.10 23.90 8.23
C SER A 532 22.10 23.12 7.39
N GLU A 533 22.57 21.98 7.88
CA GLU A 533 23.53 21.11 7.18
C GLU A 533 22.88 20.42 5.98
N LEU A 534 21.63 19.96 6.10
CA LEU A 534 20.86 19.41 4.99
C LEU A 534 20.79 20.40 3.81
N PHE A 535 20.43 21.66 4.09
CA PHE A 535 20.37 22.69 3.05
C PHE A 535 21.75 23.02 2.47
N ASN A 536 22.82 23.03 3.27
CA ASN A 536 24.17 23.24 2.77
C ASN A 536 24.56 22.15 1.77
N ARG A 537 24.26 20.89 2.07
CA ARG A 537 24.53 19.74 1.18
C ARG A 537 23.68 19.76 -0.08
N ILE A 538 22.39 20.09 0.04
CA ILE A 538 21.50 20.27 -1.12
C ILE A 538 22.03 21.37 -2.04
N PHE A 539 22.41 22.53 -1.50
CA PHE A 539 22.95 23.63 -2.28
C PHE A 539 24.26 23.26 -2.95
N HIS A 540 25.18 22.63 -2.22
CA HIS A 540 26.42 22.12 -2.80
C HIS A 540 26.15 21.14 -3.95
N MET A 541 25.23 20.18 -3.75
CA MET A 541 24.85 19.22 -4.79
C MET A 541 24.27 19.93 -6.03
N ILE A 542 23.39 20.91 -5.84
CA ILE A 542 22.82 21.70 -6.94
C ILE A 542 23.93 22.46 -7.69
N ASP A 543 24.88 23.07 -6.98
CA ASP A 543 25.98 23.80 -7.58
C ASP A 543 26.92 22.85 -8.35
N THR A 544 27.29 21.69 -7.80
CA THR A 544 28.12 20.68 -8.49
C THR A 544 27.45 20.18 -9.78
N LEU A 545 26.17 19.80 -9.70
CA LEU A 545 25.40 19.38 -10.88
C LEU A 545 25.30 20.50 -11.92
N SER A 546 25.32 21.77 -11.49
CA SER A 546 25.30 22.92 -12.39
C SER A 546 26.58 23.12 -13.17
N THR A 547 27.72 22.85 -12.53
CA THR A 547 29.05 23.00 -13.12
C THR A 547 29.42 21.84 -14.05
N GLU A 548 29.05 20.60 -13.73
CA GLU A 548 29.39 19.44 -14.58
C GLU A 548 28.62 19.44 -15.91
N MET A 549 27.45 20.08 -15.94
CA MET A 549 26.60 20.16 -17.12
C MET A 549 27.00 21.21 -18.15
N SER A 550 27.98 22.09 -17.87
CA SER A 550 28.53 22.99 -18.89
C SER A 550 29.53 22.30 -19.83
N ASP A 551 30.13 21.17 -19.43
CA ASP A 551 31.22 20.52 -20.16
C ASP A 551 30.83 19.19 -20.88
N ALA A 552 29.68 18.61 -20.59
CA ALA A 552 29.27 17.31 -21.15
C ALA A 552 28.22 17.43 -22.28
N LEU A 553 28.69 17.45 -23.53
CA LEU A 553 27.84 17.42 -24.72
C LEU A 553 27.11 16.09 -24.96
N ILE A 554 27.39 14.98 -24.25
CA ILE A 554 26.84 13.67 -24.60
C ILE A 554 26.71 12.73 -23.38
N VAL A 555 25.56 12.69 -22.69
CA VAL A 555 25.10 11.49 -21.94
C VAL A 555 23.55 11.41 -21.90
N THR A 556 23.02 10.64 -22.86
CA THR A 556 21.87 9.69 -22.88
C THR A 556 20.67 9.81 -21.90
N MET A 557 19.50 9.36 -22.39
CA MET A 557 18.17 9.32 -21.76
C MET A 557 18.09 8.82 -20.29
N ASN A 558 19.08 8.06 -19.79
CA ASN A 558 19.08 7.54 -18.42
C ASN A 558 19.35 8.63 -17.37
N SER A 559 20.16 9.65 -17.69
CA SER A 559 20.43 10.78 -16.77
C SER A 559 19.16 11.59 -16.46
N LYS A 560 18.30 11.79 -17.46
CA LYS A 560 17.05 12.56 -17.32
C LYS A 560 16.04 11.96 -16.34
N MET A 561 16.00 10.64 -16.22
CA MET A 561 15.09 9.95 -15.30
C MET A 561 15.58 10.03 -13.86
N GLU A 562 16.89 9.86 -13.65
CA GLU A 562 17.52 9.99 -12.33
C GLU A 562 17.42 11.45 -11.82
N ASP A 563 17.69 12.44 -12.68
CA ASP A 563 17.52 13.88 -12.35
C ASP A 563 16.08 14.23 -11.95
N HIS A 564 15.09 13.64 -12.64
CA HIS A 564 13.69 13.87 -12.33
C HIS A 564 13.29 13.24 -10.99
N GLN A 565 13.75 12.01 -10.72
CA GLN A 565 13.49 11.33 -9.45
C GLN A 565 14.09 12.13 -8.29
N ILE A 566 15.33 12.59 -8.41
CA ILE A 566 15.98 13.41 -7.38
C ILE A 566 15.19 14.69 -7.13
N ALA A 567 14.71 15.36 -8.17
CA ALA A 567 13.91 16.57 -8.00
C ALA A 567 12.59 16.32 -7.27
N LEU A 568 11.92 15.18 -7.54
CA LEU A 568 10.71 14.80 -6.82
C LEU A 568 10.98 14.51 -5.35
N GLU A 569 12.01 13.72 -5.05
CA GLU A 569 12.37 13.36 -3.67
C GLU A 569 12.89 14.55 -2.87
N LEU A 570 13.65 15.45 -3.51
CA LEU A 570 14.06 16.71 -2.88
C LEU A 570 12.84 17.56 -2.50
N THR A 571 11.89 17.69 -3.42
CA THR A 571 10.68 18.48 -3.20
C THR A 571 9.83 17.88 -2.08
N SER A 572 9.73 16.55 -1.98
CA SER A 572 8.98 15.86 -0.94
C SER A 572 9.61 16.10 0.43
N VAL A 573 10.91 15.83 0.59
CA VAL A 573 11.66 16.05 1.85
C VAL A 573 11.46 17.48 2.37
N ILE A 574 11.64 18.47 1.50
CA ILE A 574 11.55 19.88 1.91
C ILE A 574 10.12 20.27 2.21
N SER A 575 9.15 19.79 1.44
CA SER A 575 7.73 20.02 1.73
C SER A 575 7.35 19.48 3.11
N CYS A 576 7.82 18.29 3.47
CA CYS A 576 7.60 17.69 4.79
C CYS A 576 8.19 18.56 5.91
N ILE A 577 9.46 18.96 5.80
CA ILE A 577 10.11 19.83 6.80
C ILE A 577 9.36 21.16 6.95
N VAL A 578 9.09 21.81 5.82
CA VAL A 578 8.51 23.16 5.80
C VAL A 578 7.08 23.16 6.33
N GLN A 579 6.31 22.09 6.09
CA GLN A 579 4.95 21.95 6.63
C GLN A 579 4.96 21.62 8.13
N GLN A 580 5.97 20.89 8.62
CA GLN A 580 6.00 20.32 9.97
C GLN A 580 6.97 21.03 10.92
N CYS A 581 7.50 22.20 10.53
CA CYS A 581 8.43 22.98 11.36
C CYS A 581 7.78 24.20 12.04
N SER A 582 8.45 24.67 13.10
CA SER A 582 8.11 25.93 13.78
C SER A 582 8.35 27.14 12.86
N LYS A 583 7.69 28.27 13.18
CA LYS A 583 7.85 29.55 12.47
C LYS A 583 9.30 30.01 12.42
N ARG A 584 10.06 29.77 13.49
CA ARG A 584 11.48 30.11 13.59
C ARG A 584 12.32 29.34 12.56
N ILE A 585 12.15 28.01 12.52
CA ILE A 585 12.84 27.15 11.57
C ILE A 585 12.41 27.46 10.13
N PHE A 586 11.11 27.69 9.90
CA PHE A 586 10.60 28.09 8.59
C PHE A 586 11.24 29.39 8.10
N HIS A 587 11.34 30.41 8.96
CA HIS A 587 11.98 31.68 8.61
C HIS A 587 13.45 31.49 8.22
N MET A 588 14.19 30.63 8.93
CA MET A 588 15.56 30.28 8.59
C MET A 588 15.64 29.61 7.20
N ILE A 589 14.80 28.60 6.94
CA ILE A 589 14.74 27.89 5.66
C ILE A 589 14.43 28.86 4.51
N ARG A 590 13.39 29.68 4.67
CA ARG A 590 12.99 30.69 3.69
C ARG A 590 14.14 31.62 3.35
N LYS A 591 14.82 32.18 4.38
CA LYS A 591 15.97 33.08 4.19
C LYS A 591 17.13 32.41 3.44
N LYS A 592 17.43 31.15 3.77
CA LYS A 592 18.47 30.38 3.07
C LYS A 592 18.12 30.19 1.59
N ILE A 593 16.90 29.75 1.28
CA ILE A 593 16.43 29.53 -0.10
C ILE A 593 16.41 30.85 -0.88
N THR A 594 15.86 31.94 -0.31
CA THR A 594 15.80 33.24 -1.00
C THR A 594 17.19 33.79 -1.29
N ASN A 595 18.15 33.63 -0.38
CA ASN A 595 19.52 34.07 -0.60
C ASN A 595 20.21 33.25 -1.71
N PHE A 596 19.99 31.93 -1.73
CA PHE A 596 20.54 31.05 -2.75
C PHE A 596 19.97 31.34 -4.16
N LEU A 597 18.68 31.67 -4.26
CA LEU A 597 18.06 32.08 -5.53
C LEU A 597 18.53 33.45 -6.03
N ALA A 598 19.03 34.31 -5.13
CA ALA A 598 19.51 35.64 -5.48
C ALA A 598 20.95 35.64 -6.03
N THR A 599 21.76 34.63 -5.71
CA THR A 599 23.21 34.61 -6.01
C THR A 599 23.56 34.20 -7.44
N TYR A 600 22.78 33.34 -8.09
CA TYR A 600 23.14 32.78 -9.40
C TYR A 600 21.94 32.63 -10.36
N CYS A 601 22.21 32.72 -11.67
CA CYS A 601 21.28 32.33 -12.73
C CYS A 601 21.57 30.88 -13.12
N TYR A 602 20.61 29.99 -12.89
CA TYR A 602 20.78 28.55 -13.11
C TYR A 602 20.30 28.11 -14.49
N SER A 603 20.93 27.07 -15.02
CA SER A 603 20.55 26.49 -16.31
C SER A 603 19.14 25.87 -16.26
N PRO A 604 18.40 25.83 -17.39
CA PRO A 604 17.04 25.29 -17.43
C PRO A 604 16.96 23.80 -17.04
N LYS A 605 18.07 23.03 -17.12
CA LYS A 605 18.09 21.62 -16.71
C LYS A 605 17.96 21.44 -15.19
N ILE A 606 18.58 22.31 -14.40
CA ILE A 606 18.56 22.27 -12.92
C ILE A 606 17.36 23.02 -12.35
N SER A 607 16.68 23.80 -13.19
CA SER A 607 15.49 24.55 -12.79
C SER A 607 14.48 23.71 -12.03
N LYS A 608 14.31 22.42 -12.36
CA LYS A 608 13.39 21.52 -11.66
C LYS A 608 13.68 21.36 -10.17
N LEU A 609 14.94 21.20 -9.78
CA LEU A 609 15.35 21.08 -8.37
C LEU A 609 14.99 22.35 -7.61
N LEU A 610 15.29 23.51 -8.19
CA LEU A 610 15.04 24.82 -7.61
C LEU A 610 13.55 25.16 -7.56
N THR A 611 12.78 24.78 -8.58
CA THR A 611 11.31 24.93 -8.56
C THR A 611 10.69 24.12 -7.43
N GLY A 612 11.23 22.94 -7.11
CA GLY A 612 10.84 22.15 -5.95
C GLY A 612 11.00 22.90 -4.62
N LEU A 613 12.15 23.57 -4.44
CA LEU A 613 12.42 24.42 -3.26
C LEU A 613 11.36 25.52 -3.11
N ILE A 614 11.07 26.22 -4.22
CA ILE A 614 10.12 27.33 -4.25
C ILE A 614 8.69 26.83 -3.94
N GLN A 615 8.27 25.74 -4.57
CA GLN A 615 6.94 25.17 -4.33
C GLN A 615 6.73 24.78 -2.87
N ALA A 616 7.75 24.24 -2.20
CA ALA A 616 7.65 23.84 -0.80
C ALA A 616 7.41 25.04 0.14
N ILE A 617 8.18 26.12 -0.01
CA ILE A 617 7.98 27.34 0.80
C ILE A 617 6.65 28.04 0.48
N LEU A 618 6.28 28.06 -0.80
CA LEU A 618 5.06 28.69 -1.29
C LEU A 618 3.80 28.01 -0.74
N LYS A 619 3.80 26.68 -0.65
CA LYS A 619 2.69 25.90 -0.08
C LYS A 619 2.48 26.18 1.41
N ARG A 620 3.55 26.44 2.18
CA ARG A 620 3.46 26.69 3.62
C ARG A 620 3.01 28.10 3.95
N ASP A 621 3.66 29.11 3.35
CA ASP A 621 3.30 30.51 3.59
C ASP A 621 3.31 31.29 2.27
N PRO A 622 2.21 31.23 1.51
CA PRO A 622 2.12 31.92 0.22
C PRO A 622 2.14 33.44 0.39
N VAL A 623 1.59 33.97 1.49
CA VAL A 623 1.45 35.42 1.69
C VAL A 623 2.83 36.07 1.79
N GLU A 624 3.66 35.55 2.69
CA GLU A 624 4.99 36.09 2.89
C GLU A 624 5.94 35.72 1.75
N THR A 625 5.85 34.51 1.20
CA THR A 625 6.71 34.08 0.09
C THR A 625 6.51 34.95 -1.15
N LEU A 626 5.24 35.22 -1.53
CA LEU A 626 4.92 36.10 -2.65
C LEU A 626 5.37 37.54 -2.39
N LYS A 627 5.18 38.05 -1.17
CA LYS A 627 5.56 39.42 -0.80
C LYS A 627 7.03 39.72 -1.09
N TYR A 628 7.93 38.76 -0.86
CA TYR A 628 9.36 38.94 -1.13
C TYR A 628 9.75 38.51 -2.55
N LEU A 629 9.45 37.27 -2.94
CA LEU A 629 9.96 36.70 -4.19
C LEU A 629 9.25 37.24 -5.43
N LEU A 630 7.92 37.45 -5.40
CA LEU A 630 7.19 37.93 -6.58
C LEU A 630 7.60 39.35 -6.95
N LEU A 631 7.77 40.23 -5.96
CA LEU A 631 8.21 41.61 -6.19
C LEU A 631 9.63 41.67 -6.75
N GLN A 632 10.56 40.90 -6.18
CA GLN A 632 11.94 40.84 -6.67
C GLN A 632 12.02 40.32 -8.12
N ILE A 633 11.24 39.27 -8.44
CA ILE A 633 11.21 38.72 -9.81
C ILE A 633 10.54 39.68 -10.78
N TYR A 634 9.47 40.38 -10.36
CA TYR A 634 8.84 41.42 -11.17
C TYR A 634 9.83 42.53 -11.54
N GLU A 635 10.57 43.06 -10.56
CA GLU A 635 11.57 44.11 -10.79
C GLU A 635 12.71 43.64 -11.71
N ARG A 636 13.18 42.39 -11.57
CA ARG A 636 14.18 41.81 -12.48
C ARG A 636 13.65 41.67 -13.90
N ILE A 637 12.44 41.14 -14.07
CA ILE A 637 11.81 40.99 -15.40
C ILE A 637 11.63 42.36 -16.06
N GLU A 638 11.09 43.35 -15.34
CA GLU A 638 10.94 44.71 -15.87
C GLU A 638 12.28 45.33 -16.25
N LYS A 639 13.32 45.16 -15.42
CA LYS A 639 14.66 45.66 -15.73
C LYS A 639 15.21 45.03 -17.00
N ILE A 640 15.10 43.71 -17.16
CA ILE A 640 15.57 42.99 -18.35
C ILE A 640 14.81 43.46 -19.58
N LEU A 641 13.48 43.50 -19.53
CA LEU A 641 12.62 43.91 -20.64
C LEU A 641 12.79 45.37 -21.07
N ASN A 642 13.16 46.25 -20.13
CA ASN A 642 13.41 47.66 -20.41
C ASN A 642 14.84 47.93 -20.91
N GLN A 643 15.78 47.01 -20.64
CA GLN A 643 17.18 47.09 -21.11
C GLN A 643 17.40 46.36 -22.43
N SER A 644 16.57 45.38 -22.76
CA SER A 644 16.65 44.61 -24.00
C SER A 644 16.08 45.37 -25.20
N ASP A 645 16.85 45.54 -26.27
CA ASP A 645 16.33 45.99 -27.57
C ASP A 645 15.26 45.01 -28.09
N ILE A 646 14.25 45.54 -28.79
CA ILE A 646 13.12 44.78 -29.39
C ILE A 646 13.58 43.58 -30.25
N LEU A 647 14.83 43.58 -30.73
CA LEU A 647 15.44 42.52 -31.52
C LEU A 647 15.86 41.28 -30.70
N ILE A 648 16.15 41.39 -29.39
CA ILE A 648 16.54 40.26 -28.52
C ILE A 648 15.33 39.39 -28.14
N LEU A 649 14.12 39.96 -28.15
CA LEU A 649 12.85 39.23 -27.99
C LEU A 649 12.57 38.24 -29.15
N ASN A 650 13.30 38.40 -30.27
CA ASN A 650 13.22 37.62 -31.49
C ASN A 650 14.50 36.82 -31.80
N ASP A 651 15.50 36.86 -30.92
CA ASP A 651 16.76 36.13 -31.11
C ASP A 651 16.58 34.64 -30.74
N ASP A 652 17.13 33.74 -31.57
CA ASP A 652 16.98 32.29 -31.43
C ASP A 652 17.63 31.73 -30.13
N LYS A 653 18.47 32.52 -29.46
CA LYS A 653 19.23 32.11 -28.27
C LYS A 653 18.58 32.45 -26.93
N GLY A 654 17.64 33.42 -26.88
CA GLY A 654 16.97 33.87 -25.66
C GLY A 654 17.89 34.48 -24.59
N ASP A 655 17.33 35.25 -23.65
CA ASP A 655 18.07 35.72 -22.46
C ASP A 655 17.95 34.66 -21.34
N PRO A 656 19.06 34.03 -20.89
CA PRO A 656 19.03 32.99 -19.86
C PRO A 656 18.55 33.51 -18.50
N GLU A 657 18.79 34.79 -18.18
CA GLU A 657 18.29 35.41 -16.94
C GLU A 657 16.77 35.62 -17.02
N LEU A 658 16.24 35.99 -18.20
CA LEU A 658 14.81 36.10 -18.42
C LEU A 658 14.11 34.74 -18.30
N ILE A 659 14.63 33.70 -18.99
CA ILE A 659 14.07 32.34 -18.91
C ILE A 659 14.03 31.85 -17.46
N TRP A 660 15.10 32.12 -16.71
CA TRP A 660 15.18 31.79 -15.29
C TRP A 660 14.11 32.51 -14.46
N CYS A 661 13.97 33.84 -14.63
CA CYS A 661 12.96 34.62 -13.93
C CYS A 661 11.52 34.19 -14.28
N LEU A 662 11.25 33.91 -15.55
CA LEU A 662 9.95 33.40 -16.00
C LEU A 662 9.64 32.02 -15.42
N LYS A 663 10.67 31.17 -15.26
CA LYS A 663 10.50 29.85 -14.64
C LYS A 663 10.13 29.96 -13.17
N ILE A 664 10.79 30.84 -12.41
CA ILE A 664 10.42 31.14 -11.02
C ILE A 664 8.99 31.69 -10.97
N PHE A 665 8.66 32.64 -11.84
CA PHE A 665 7.31 33.22 -11.92
C PHE A 665 6.24 32.15 -12.16
N SER A 666 6.49 31.20 -13.08
CA SER A 666 5.59 30.08 -13.35
C SER A 666 5.30 29.21 -12.13
N GLU A 667 6.21 29.15 -11.16
CA GLU A 667 5.99 28.43 -9.89
C GLU A 667 5.31 29.29 -8.83
N LEU A 668 5.62 30.59 -8.77
CA LEU A 668 4.97 31.51 -7.83
C LEU A 668 3.46 31.64 -8.09
N VAL A 669 3.02 31.51 -9.34
CA VAL A 669 1.59 31.51 -9.70
C VAL A 669 0.86 30.20 -9.37
N CYS A 670 1.56 29.19 -8.82
CA CYS A 670 0.96 28.00 -8.22
C CYS A 670 0.48 28.22 -6.77
N ALA A 671 0.61 29.44 -6.23
CA ALA A 671 0.19 29.76 -4.88
C ALA A 671 -1.33 29.67 -4.70
N ARG A 672 -1.78 29.78 -3.45
CA ARG A 672 -3.21 29.76 -3.11
C ARG A 672 -3.96 30.89 -3.81
N GLY A 673 -5.07 30.56 -4.48
CA GLY A 673 -5.78 31.50 -5.36
C GLY A 673 -6.22 32.81 -4.70
N ASP A 674 -6.65 32.76 -3.43
CA ASP A 674 -7.01 33.94 -2.64
C ASP A 674 -5.84 34.92 -2.45
N THR A 675 -4.61 34.40 -2.28
CA THR A 675 -3.40 35.21 -2.15
C THR A 675 -2.92 35.79 -3.47
N LEU A 676 -3.09 35.06 -4.59
CA LEU A 676 -2.73 35.53 -5.92
C LEU A 676 -3.56 36.74 -6.35
N ILE A 677 -4.83 36.81 -5.94
CA ILE A 677 -5.73 37.92 -6.27
C ILE A 677 -5.20 39.26 -5.75
N ILE A 678 -4.48 39.28 -4.62
CA ILE A 678 -3.86 40.49 -4.05
C ILE A 678 -2.83 41.08 -5.03
N TYR A 679 -2.10 40.22 -5.75
CA TYR A 679 -1.04 40.60 -6.69
C TYR A 679 -1.49 40.61 -8.15
N LYS A 680 -2.81 40.62 -8.43
CA LYS A 680 -3.36 40.50 -9.80
C LYS A 680 -2.76 41.50 -10.80
N THR A 681 -2.50 42.74 -10.38
CA THR A 681 -2.00 43.80 -11.26
C THR A 681 -0.58 43.50 -11.73
N ILE A 682 0.28 43.06 -10.81
CA ILE A 682 1.67 42.67 -11.09
C ILE A 682 1.71 41.43 -11.97
N ILE A 683 0.93 40.40 -11.62
CA ILE A 683 0.86 39.14 -12.36
C ILE A 683 0.41 39.40 -13.81
N LEU A 684 -0.67 40.16 -14.00
CA LEU A 684 -1.17 40.50 -15.33
C LEU A 684 -0.19 41.38 -16.11
N SER A 685 0.54 42.29 -15.45
CA SER A 685 1.59 43.09 -16.10
C SER A 685 2.67 42.21 -16.72
N ILE A 686 3.15 41.20 -15.98
CA ILE A 686 4.14 40.24 -16.48
C ILE A 686 3.57 39.49 -17.70
N PHE A 687 2.35 38.96 -17.61
CA PHE A 687 1.71 38.30 -18.75
C PHE A 687 1.59 39.22 -19.97
N HIS A 688 1.15 40.46 -19.80
CA HIS A 688 1.01 41.42 -20.91
C HIS A 688 2.33 41.77 -21.57
N ARG A 689 3.41 41.93 -20.80
CA ARG A 689 4.72 42.27 -21.35
C ARG A 689 5.39 41.08 -22.03
N CYS A 690 5.24 39.88 -21.47
CA CYS A 690 5.90 38.68 -21.96
C CYS A 690 5.14 37.96 -23.09
N ILE A 691 3.87 38.30 -23.36
CA ILE A 691 3.07 37.64 -24.43
C ILE A 691 3.65 37.83 -25.84
N HIS A 692 4.45 38.88 -26.04
CA HIS A 692 5.05 39.23 -27.33
C HIS A 692 6.40 38.56 -27.57
N ILE A 693 6.93 37.77 -26.61
CA ILE A 693 8.19 37.05 -26.75
C ILE A 693 8.01 35.89 -27.74
N ILE A 694 8.84 35.83 -28.80
CA ILE A 694 8.76 34.79 -29.84
C ILE A 694 9.66 33.58 -29.51
N HIS A 695 10.57 33.72 -28.53
CA HIS A 695 11.45 32.64 -28.07
C HIS A 695 10.68 31.42 -27.52
N LYS A 696 11.08 30.22 -27.96
CA LYS A 696 10.35 28.97 -27.71
C LYS A 696 10.15 28.66 -26.23
N ASP A 697 11.25 28.55 -25.49
CA ASP A 697 11.18 28.12 -24.09
C ASP A 697 10.47 29.15 -23.22
N SER A 698 10.61 30.44 -23.56
CA SER A 698 9.96 31.54 -22.84
C SER A 698 8.44 31.50 -23.02
N TYR A 699 7.94 31.28 -24.25
CA TYR A 699 6.50 31.15 -24.46
C TYR A 699 5.93 29.89 -23.79
N GLU A 700 6.66 28.76 -23.82
CA GLU A 700 6.21 27.51 -23.19
C GLU A 700 6.09 27.66 -21.67
N ILE A 701 7.06 28.32 -21.04
CA ILE A 701 7.04 28.64 -19.61
C ILE A 701 5.86 29.58 -19.29
N MET A 702 5.61 30.60 -20.12
CA MET A 702 4.48 31.50 -19.92
C MET A 702 3.12 30.82 -20.11
N ALA A 703 3.01 29.90 -21.07
CA ALA A 703 1.81 29.08 -21.24
C ALA A 703 1.59 28.17 -20.02
N GLN A 704 2.66 27.58 -19.48
CA GLN A 704 2.60 26.80 -18.24
C GLN A 704 2.18 27.67 -17.04
N ALA A 705 2.73 28.88 -16.92
CA ALA A 705 2.35 29.84 -15.88
C ALA A 705 0.86 30.19 -15.97
N ALA A 706 0.33 30.41 -17.17
CA ALA A 706 -1.09 30.67 -17.38
C ALA A 706 -1.95 29.46 -16.97
N GLN A 707 -1.54 28.24 -17.34
CA GLN A 707 -2.23 27.02 -16.92
C GLN A 707 -2.22 26.86 -15.39
N ASN A 708 -1.08 27.12 -14.75
CA ASN A 708 -0.90 27.03 -13.30
C ASN A 708 -1.76 28.06 -12.57
N LEU A 709 -1.82 29.29 -13.07
CA LEU A 709 -2.68 30.35 -12.53
C LEU A 709 -4.15 29.93 -12.59
N LEU A 710 -4.62 29.45 -13.76
CA LEU A 710 -5.99 28.98 -13.92
C LEU A 710 -6.32 27.80 -13.00
N LYS A 711 -5.41 26.83 -12.87
CA LYS A 711 -5.56 25.70 -11.94
C LYS A 711 -5.70 26.20 -10.50
N SER A 712 -4.82 27.09 -10.06
CA SER A 712 -4.81 27.63 -8.69
C SER A 712 -6.06 28.44 -8.33
N LEU A 713 -6.73 29.02 -9.34
CA LEU A 713 -7.96 29.79 -9.15
C LEU A 713 -9.25 28.95 -9.28
N SER A 714 -9.20 27.77 -9.92
CA SER A 714 -10.39 26.99 -10.27
C SER A 714 -10.51 25.63 -9.57
N TYR A 715 -9.39 25.03 -9.16
CA TYR A 715 -9.40 23.71 -8.53
C TYR A 715 -9.70 23.80 -7.03
N VAL A 716 -10.44 22.81 -6.53
CA VAL A 716 -10.57 22.56 -5.09
C VAL A 716 -9.43 21.64 -4.66
N HIS A 717 -8.58 22.11 -3.76
CA HIS A 717 -7.43 21.36 -3.25
C HIS A 717 -7.22 21.64 -1.75
N PRO A 718 -6.57 20.72 -1.00
CA PRO A 718 -6.21 20.98 0.39
C PRO A 718 -5.18 22.11 0.48
N ILE A 719 -5.25 22.86 1.58
CA ILE A 719 -4.38 24.02 1.85
C ILE A 719 -3.33 23.69 2.92
N ASP A 720 -3.68 22.78 3.84
CA ASP A 720 -2.82 22.36 4.94
C ASP A 720 -2.60 20.84 4.86
N TYR A 721 -1.35 20.45 5.09
CA TYR A 721 -0.86 19.08 5.01
C TYR A 721 -0.06 18.70 6.28
N ARG A 722 -0.20 19.49 7.35
CA ARG A 722 0.41 19.19 8.66
C ARG A 722 -0.05 17.86 9.24
N LEU A 723 0.81 17.26 10.06
CA LEU A 723 0.49 16.06 10.84
C LEU A 723 -0.61 16.30 11.86
N THR A 724 -0.65 17.50 12.46
CA THR A 724 -1.63 17.87 13.49
C THR A 724 -2.44 19.08 13.11
N ILE A 725 -3.68 19.08 13.59
CA ILE A 725 -4.58 20.24 13.54
C ILE A 725 -4.17 21.25 14.62
N GLU A 726 -3.58 20.77 15.72
CA GLU A 726 -3.10 21.57 16.84
C GLU A 726 -2.01 22.57 16.41
N ASN A 727 -1.97 23.70 17.09
CA ASN A 727 -1.00 24.74 16.77
C ASN A 727 0.35 24.38 17.38
N ILE A 728 1.32 24.07 16.51
CA ILE A 728 2.68 23.69 16.88
C ILE A 728 3.41 24.78 17.70
N GLU A 729 2.93 26.03 17.65
CA GLU A 729 3.46 27.17 18.40
C GLU A 729 2.83 27.35 19.79
N GLU A 730 1.94 26.45 20.23
CA GLU A 730 1.39 26.50 21.58
C GLU A 730 2.47 26.29 22.66
N PRO A 731 2.31 26.89 23.86
CA PRO A 731 3.24 26.67 24.95
C PRO A 731 3.41 25.18 25.26
N PHE A 732 4.65 24.76 25.53
CA PHE A 732 4.95 23.34 25.78
C PHE A 732 4.23 22.73 26.97
N ILE A 733 3.61 23.52 27.84
CA ILE A 733 2.76 23.05 28.94
C ILE A 733 1.44 22.48 28.39
N ASP A 734 0.89 23.11 27.36
CA ASP A 734 -0.43 22.78 26.80
C ASP A 734 -0.30 21.73 25.70
N PHE A 735 0.73 21.83 24.87
CA PHE A 735 0.97 20.93 23.74
C PHE A 735 2.44 20.55 23.63
N LEU A 736 2.74 19.26 23.47
CA LEU A 736 4.12 18.78 23.32
C LEU A 736 4.31 18.12 21.93
N PRO A 737 5.00 18.79 20.99
CA PRO A 737 5.12 18.31 19.61
C PRO A 737 5.73 16.90 19.45
N ILE A 738 6.61 16.46 20.35
CA ILE A 738 7.22 15.11 20.27
C ILE A 738 6.26 13.95 20.58
N ARG A 739 5.05 14.24 21.07
CA ARG A 739 3.99 13.25 21.36
C ARG A 739 2.99 13.08 20.20
N VAL A 740 3.15 13.88 19.14
CA VAL A 740 2.45 13.73 17.86
C VAL A 740 2.99 12.52 17.13
#